data_AF-A0A8C5SJE8-F1
#
_entry.id   AF-A0A8C5SJE8-F1
#
_cell.length_a   1.000
_cell.length_b   1.000
_cell.length_c   1.000
_cell.angle_alpha   90.00
_cell.angle_beta   90.00
_cell.angle_gamma   90.00
#
_symmetry.space_group_name_H-M   'P 1'
#
loop_
_entity.id
_entity.type
_entity.pdbx_description
1 polymer ?
#
loop_
_entity_poly.entity_id
_entity_poly.type
_entity_poly.pdbx_seq_one_letter_code
_entity_poly.pdbx_strand_id
1 'polypeptide(L)'
;RQILNHESNVHLLFLFQWQMKCCVCDSRTPHAFNSHQVENVLSSTGHKRWWQSQNDVKHVSLQLDLNNTFQLANLLLDFRSPLPGGMVIERSTDFGTTWKIYQYLSTDCSTIFPRILKGLPQKWQDVHCQDIQNQPRQPQNGGKVLKTQYSLDLTSGMGTSKSQRINNLAEFTNLRINFTQLTRFPHQGYRLPSAFYALNEMQVQGSCFCHGHADRCAAPDASSGEPRAVVHGRCVCQHNTAGPNCDHCASSYNDQPWRPAEDDNPNECCRCNCNGHSHKCHFDQSVYQANGGKSGGVCEDCQHNTEGRNCEFCKINFFRNRRFDLGHPEVCLPCECDPDGTVPDSSCDRMNGRCVCKDNVQGDRCHLCKPGFTQLTNSNPQGCRECACNILGSRRNVPCDDETGHCFCLSNVVGEKCDECAVNHWKIASGEGCWPCNCHPQNSLSLQCNQFTGQCQCREGYGGLTCSTVEVQECPHQTFGNVRTGCRACDCNFQGTEVMGCNKLTGSCLCRSGFAGPHCNQCQRGYCGNYHQCETCHPCFQAYDDDIQRFGLYQAALKNSTQYLQGGTITSGYSSRLLEVERKMQHIQHILDNSLITEQGLDQVANNIATIRQTIERLNSEIRLVDEVSSLSIDMDALDKSLHLITEQYQNKKAQFEARHSIDLSGAFKIIRSAHLTSSNASARIAGSSGLLAESLEYRRNAEELESHLIDPDSGFEVLQNKMAVTPNLTPVINKICSAVRSEVCTPSECIGYLCPHQNADECGPGLSCKGIIALSSSSIQTARKTTQEFRNFNGQLQDTEQMIRAAEITSSKIQTNAQNLRNQMSAIRTQIEADIQRTKQFIRQVHNFLSGKIRNSNILTIHILSLVNLFAVCNLTFSLHLLLLRSQIQ
;
A
#
# COMPACT_ATOMS: atom_id res chain seq x y z
N ARG A 1 32.18 -61.28 -25.95
CA ARG A 1 32.83 -62.60 -26.20
C ARG A 1 31.78 -63.58 -26.72
N GLN A 2 31.65 -63.71 -28.05
CA GLN A 2 31.36 -64.96 -28.76
C GLN A 2 31.65 -64.69 -30.24
N ILE A 3 32.45 -65.57 -30.82
CA ILE A 3 33.12 -65.44 -32.11
C ILE A 3 32.26 -66.16 -33.16
N LEU A 4 31.88 -65.48 -34.24
CA LEU A 4 31.51 -66.13 -35.50
C LEU A 4 32.11 -65.32 -36.66
N ASN A 5 33.01 -65.97 -37.39
CA ASN A 5 33.72 -65.46 -38.56
C ASN A 5 32.76 -65.20 -39.72
N HIS A 6 32.81 -64.03 -40.36
CA HIS A 6 32.40 -63.89 -41.76
C HIS A 6 33.05 -62.67 -42.42
N GLU A 7 33.95 -62.92 -43.37
CA GLU A 7 34.36 -61.96 -44.41
C GLU A 7 33.15 -61.65 -45.29
N SER A 8 32.83 -60.37 -45.50
CA SER A 8 31.70 -59.93 -46.32
C SER A 8 32.18 -59.09 -47.50
N ASN A 9 31.93 -59.57 -48.73
CA ASN A 9 32.15 -58.81 -49.96
C ASN A 9 31.05 -57.76 -50.15
N VAL A 10 31.40 -56.51 -50.45
CA VAL A 10 30.46 -55.38 -50.65
C VAL A 10 30.36 -55.02 -52.14
N HIS A 11 29.15 -54.78 -52.65
CA HIS A 11 28.87 -54.44 -54.05
C HIS A 11 28.29 -53.01 -54.19
N LEU A 12 28.95 -52.12 -54.95
CA LEU A 12 28.43 -50.78 -55.33
C LEU A 12 28.01 -50.76 -56.81
N LEU A 13 26.86 -50.13 -57.11
CA LEU A 13 26.26 -50.08 -58.45
C LEU A 13 26.26 -48.67 -59.09
N PHE A 14 26.87 -48.59 -60.28
CA PHE A 14 26.91 -47.47 -61.24
C PHE A 14 25.99 -47.79 -62.43
N LEU A 15 25.37 -46.78 -63.07
CA LEU A 15 24.42 -47.05 -64.16
C LEU A 15 24.38 -46.00 -65.29
N PHE A 16 25.49 -45.86 -66.01
CA PHE A 16 25.58 -45.79 -67.48
C PHE A 16 27.05 -46.14 -67.81
N GLN A 17 27.29 -47.34 -68.34
CA GLN A 17 28.51 -48.20 -68.23
C GLN A 17 28.65 -48.92 -66.88
N TRP A 18 28.21 -50.17 -66.82
CA TRP A 18 28.25 -51.00 -65.60
C TRP A 18 29.61 -51.67 -65.40
N GLN A 19 30.40 -51.15 -64.46
CA GLN A 19 31.37 -51.96 -63.72
C GLN A 19 30.92 -51.97 -62.25
N MET A 20 30.51 -53.14 -61.76
CA MET A 20 30.30 -53.36 -60.32
C MET A 20 31.64 -53.22 -59.60
N LYS A 21 31.78 -52.20 -58.75
CA LYS A 21 32.97 -52.04 -57.90
C LYS A 21 32.73 -52.75 -56.58
N CYS A 22 33.57 -53.74 -56.30
CA CYS A 22 33.49 -54.54 -55.10
C CYS A 22 34.61 -54.13 -54.13
N CYS A 23 34.29 -54.03 -52.86
CA CYS A 23 35.26 -53.74 -51.80
C CYS A 23 35.10 -54.73 -50.65
N VAL A 24 36.19 -55.06 -49.97
CA VAL A 24 36.13 -55.86 -48.73
C VAL A 24 35.88 -54.91 -47.56
N CYS A 25 34.90 -55.22 -46.72
CA CYS A 25 34.64 -54.50 -45.47
C CYS A 25 35.30 -55.24 -44.29
N ASP A 26 36.21 -54.58 -43.57
CA ASP A 26 36.82 -55.09 -42.34
C ASP A 26 36.78 -54.02 -41.25
N SER A 27 35.76 -54.13 -40.39
CA SER A 27 35.51 -53.18 -39.31
C SER A 27 36.14 -53.58 -37.97
N ARG A 28 37.05 -54.57 -37.93
CA ARG A 28 37.67 -55.03 -36.67
C ARG A 28 38.60 -53.99 -36.06
N THR A 29 39.29 -53.24 -36.89
CA THR A 29 40.18 -52.14 -36.49
C THR A 29 39.47 -50.80 -36.68
N PRO A 30 39.29 -49.99 -35.62
CA PRO A 30 38.76 -48.64 -35.74
C PRO A 30 39.58 -47.81 -36.73
N HIS A 31 38.92 -46.93 -37.49
CA HIS A 31 39.55 -45.96 -38.40
C HIS A 31 40.39 -46.49 -39.56
N ALA A 32 40.44 -47.81 -39.80
CA ALA A 32 41.04 -48.37 -41.02
C ALA A 32 40.24 -47.95 -42.27
N PHE A 33 40.89 -47.92 -43.45
CA PHE A 33 40.28 -47.43 -44.70
C PHE A 33 39.02 -48.21 -45.12
N ASN A 34 38.95 -49.49 -44.81
CA ASN A 34 37.83 -50.38 -45.07
C ASN A 34 36.97 -50.69 -43.83
N SER A 35 37.10 -49.88 -42.78
CA SER A 35 36.34 -50.00 -41.52
C SER A 35 35.19 -49.01 -41.49
N HIS A 36 33.99 -49.53 -41.19
CA HIS A 36 32.73 -48.78 -41.28
C HIS A 36 31.92 -48.86 -39.96
N GLN A 37 32.58 -48.55 -38.84
CA GLN A 37 31.96 -48.56 -37.51
C GLN A 37 30.97 -47.40 -37.29
N VAL A 38 30.12 -47.51 -36.26
CA VAL A 38 29.04 -46.55 -36.00
C VAL A 38 29.54 -45.15 -35.64
N GLU A 39 30.71 -45.03 -35.02
CA GLU A 39 31.38 -43.75 -34.71
C GLU A 39 31.68 -42.89 -35.95
N ASN A 40 31.76 -43.50 -37.15
CA ASN A 40 31.98 -42.78 -38.40
C ASN A 40 30.78 -41.91 -38.83
N VAL A 41 29.62 -42.01 -38.17
CA VAL A 41 28.47 -41.12 -38.45
C VAL A 41 28.62 -39.73 -37.83
N LEU A 42 29.63 -39.52 -36.98
CA LEU A 42 29.90 -38.23 -36.35
C LEU A 42 30.58 -37.28 -37.34
N SER A 43 30.08 -36.05 -37.43
CA SER A 43 30.58 -35.00 -38.35
C SER A 43 32.09 -34.75 -38.21
N SER A 44 32.65 -34.95 -37.02
CA SER A 44 34.09 -34.78 -36.72
C SER A 44 35.01 -35.77 -37.44
N THR A 45 34.47 -36.87 -37.98
CA THR A 45 35.26 -37.93 -38.64
C THR A 45 35.51 -37.68 -40.14
N GLY A 46 34.81 -36.70 -40.74
CA GLY A 46 34.99 -36.23 -42.12
C GLY A 46 34.26 -37.06 -43.19
N HIS A 47 33.86 -36.41 -44.30
CA HIS A 47 32.99 -36.96 -45.36
C HIS A 47 33.50 -38.16 -46.17
N LYS A 48 34.68 -38.72 -45.84
CA LYS A 48 35.25 -39.90 -46.52
C LYS A 48 34.96 -41.21 -45.79
N ARG A 49 34.43 -41.14 -44.57
CA ARG A 49 34.06 -42.30 -43.75
C ARG A 49 32.55 -42.39 -43.63
N TRP A 50 32.06 -43.60 -43.40
CA TRP A 50 30.63 -43.88 -43.21
C TRP A 50 30.48 -45.10 -42.29
N TRP A 51 29.30 -45.23 -41.70
CA TRP A 51 28.84 -46.46 -41.07
C TRP A 51 28.13 -47.36 -42.08
N GLN A 52 28.33 -48.67 -42.00
CA GLN A 52 27.67 -49.64 -42.86
C GLN A 52 27.10 -50.81 -42.05
N SER A 53 25.87 -51.22 -42.35
CA SER A 53 25.25 -52.41 -41.78
C SER A 53 25.81 -53.69 -42.40
N GLN A 54 25.52 -54.83 -41.76
CA GLN A 54 25.69 -56.13 -42.40
C GLN A 54 24.82 -56.22 -43.66
N ASN A 55 25.34 -56.93 -44.67
CA ASN A 55 24.62 -57.17 -45.92
C ASN A 55 23.36 -58.00 -45.69
N ASP A 56 22.30 -57.65 -46.41
CA ASP A 56 21.00 -58.33 -46.50
C ASP A 56 20.23 -58.47 -45.17
N VAL A 57 20.65 -57.73 -44.14
CA VAL A 57 19.95 -57.61 -42.86
C VAL A 57 18.93 -56.48 -42.94
N LYS A 58 17.64 -56.82 -42.78
CA LYS A 58 16.53 -55.86 -42.88
C LYS A 58 16.31 -55.03 -41.62
N HIS A 59 16.52 -55.63 -40.45
CA HIS A 59 16.25 -55.00 -39.15
C HIS A 59 17.55 -54.54 -38.51
N VAL A 60 17.78 -53.23 -38.52
CA VAL A 60 19.00 -52.61 -37.99
C VAL A 60 18.60 -51.36 -37.23
N SER A 61 19.17 -51.14 -36.05
CA SER A 61 18.89 -49.98 -35.21
C SER A 61 20.13 -49.15 -34.94
N LEU A 62 20.02 -47.83 -35.08
CA LEU A 62 21.00 -46.87 -34.57
C LEU A 62 20.43 -46.20 -33.33
N GLN A 63 21.19 -46.16 -32.23
CA GLN A 63 20.77 -45.58 -30.97
C GLN A 63 21.78 -44.55 -30.48
N LEU A 64 21.26 -43.42 -30.01
CA LEU A 64 22.00 -42.36 -29.34
C LEU A 64 21.49 -42.26 -27.90
N ASP A 65 22.40 -42.41 -26.94
CA ASP A 65 22.13 -42.32 -25.51
C ASP A 65 22.75 -41.06 -24.92
N LEU A 66 21.96 -40.24 -24.23
CA LEU A 66 22.41 -39.00 -23.60
C LEU A 66 22.41 -39.15 -22.08
N ASN A 67 23.29 -38.41 -21.42
CA ASN A 67 23.44 -38.41 -19.96
C ASN A 67 22.54 -37.38 -19.25
N ASN A 68 21.78 -36.59 -20.00
CA ASN A 68 20.87 -35.55 -19.52
C ASN A 68 19.68 -35.42 -20.48
N THR A 69 18.70 -34.61 -20.09
CA THR A 69 17.54 -34.30 -20.90
C THR A 69 17.85 -33.16 -21.86
N PHE A 70 17.51 -33.34 -23.14
CA PHE A 70 17.71 -32.34 -24.19
C PHE A 70 16.41 -32.07 -24.95
N GLN A 71 16.41 -30.95 -25.66
CA GLN A 71 15.37 -30.55 -26.58
C GLN A 71 15.80 -30.86 -28.01
N LEU A 72 15.04 -31.72 -28.70
CA LEU A 72 15.24 -32.07 -30.10
C LEU A 72 14.69 -30.96 -30.99
N ALA A 73 15.55 -30.39 -31.84
CA ALA A 73 15.14 -29.45 -32.87
C ALA A 73 14.96 -30.16 -34.22
N ASN A 74 16.04 -30.79 -34.73
CA ASN A 74 16.06 -31.47 -36.02
C ASN A 74 16.90 -32.76 -35.96
N LEU A 75 16.50 -33.78 -36.73
CA LEU A 75 17.36 -34.92 -37.08
C LEU A 75 17.70 -34.85 -38.56
N LEU A 76 18.96 -35.09 -38.87
CA LEU A 76 19.46 -35.17 -40.22
C LEU A 76 20.20 -36.49 -40.40
N LEU A 77 19.80 -37.25 -41.42
CA LEU A 77 20.43 -38.50 -41.83
C LEU A 77 20.94 -38.37 -43.26
N ASP A 78 22.26 -38.49 -43.46
CA ASP A 78 22.90 -38.47 -44.78
C ASP A 78 23.30 -39.89 -45.22
N PHE A 79 22.60 -40.44 -46.21
CA PHE A 79 22.79 -41.82 -46.63
C PHE A 79 23.81 -41.95 -47.76
N ARG A 80 24.77 -42.86 -47.56
CA ARG A 80 25.68 -43.35 -48.60
C ARG A 80 25.03 -44.41 -49.47
N SER A 81 24.21 -45.28 -48.86
CA SER A 81 23.34 -46.21 -49.57
C SER A 81 22.10 -45.48 -50.12
N PRO A 82 21.25 -46.13 -50.93
CA PRO A 82 19.90 -45.65 -51.15
C PRO A 82 19.11 -45.54 -49.83
N LEU A 83 18.04 -44.74 -49.87
CA LEU A 83 17.15 -44.53 -48.72
C LEU A 83 16.45 -45.85 -48.34
N PRO A 84 16.31 -46.16 -47.04
CA PRO A 84 15.56 -47.31 -46.57
C PRO A 84 14.16 -47.38 -47.19
N GLY A 85 13.69 -48.58 -47.49
CA GLY A 85 12.30 -48.79 -47.91
C GLY A 85 11.34 -48.34 -46.80
N GLY A 86 11.69 -48.61 -45.54
CA GLY A 86 10.95 -48.16 -44.37
C GLY A 86 11.84 -48.04 -43.13
N MET A 87 11.54 -47.06 -42.27
CA MET A 87 12.19 -46.85 -40.99
C MET A 87 11.25 -46.18 -39.97
N VAL A 88 11.58 -46.34 -38.70
CA VAL A 88 10.83 -45.82 -37.55
C VAL A 88 11.78 -45.03 -36.66
N ILE A 89 11.37 -43.85 -36.22
CA ILE A 89 12.12 -43.05 -35.25
C ILE A 89 11.40 -43.11 -33.91
N GLU A 90 12.13 -43.47 -32.88
CA GLU A 90 11.65 -43.61 -31.51
C GLU A 90 12.50 -42.74 -30.58
N ARG A 91 11.87 -42.24 -29.52
CA ARG A 91 12.55 -41.52 -28.45
C ARG A 91 12.19 -42.08 -27.08
N SER A 92 13.08 -41.85 -26.12
CA SER A 92 12.83 -42.05 -24.70
C SER A 92 13.01 -40.73 -23.94
N THR A 93 12.20 -40.52 -22.91
CA THR A 93 12.31 -39.40 -21.95
C THR A 93 12.77 -39.87 -20.57
N ASP A 94 13.05 -41.16 -20.44
CA ASP A 94 13.27 -41.86 -19.18
C ASP A 94 14.53 -42.75 -19.28
N PHE A 95 15.55 -42.25 -19.98
CA PHE A 95 16.87 -42.89 -20.08
C PHE A 95 16.84 -44.32 -20.65
N GLY A 96 15.92 -44.55 -21.60
CA GLY A 96 15.82 -45.78 -22.38
C GLY A 96 14.85 -46.82 -21.80
N THR A 97 14.13 -46.53 -20.71
CA THR A 97 13.19 -47.48 -20.11
C THR A 97 11.91 -47.64 -20.91
N THR A 98 11.35 -46.54 -21.44
CA THR A 98 10.19 -46.58 -22.34
C THR A 98 10.49 -45.86 -23.65
N TRP A 99 9.83 -46.31 -24.72
CA TRP A 99 10.06 -45.80 -26.07
C TRP A 99 8.73 -45.37 -26.69
N LYS A 100 8.71 -44.13 -27.17
CA LYS A 100 7.58 -43.54 -27.89
C LYS A 100 7.99 -43.32 -29.34
N ILE A 101 7.09 -43.66 -30.26
CA ILE A 101 7.33 -43.50 -31.69
C ILE A 101 7.06 -42.04 -32.07
N TYR A 102 8.06 -41.38 -32.65
CA TYR A 102 7.87 -40.05 -33.23
C TYR A 102 7.24 -40.13 -34.61
N GLN A 103 7.79 -40.96 -35.49
CA GLN A 103 7.40 -40.97 -36.89
C GLN A 103 7.74 -42.27 -37.59
N TYR A 104 6.86 -42.69 -38.51
CA TYR A 104 7.15 -43.70 -39.52
C TYR A 104 7.55 -43.02 -40.83
N LEU A 105 8.60 -43.50 -41.47
CA LEU A 105 9.10 -42.98 -42.73
C LEU A 105 9.23 -44.12 -43.72
N SER A 106 8.69 -43.96 -44.93
CA SER A 106 8.72 -45.00 -45.95
C SER A 106 8.85 -44.42 -47.35
N THR A 107 9.40 -45.19 -48.29
CA THR A 107 9.28 -44.86 -49.72
C THR A 107 7.86 -45.06 -50.23
N ASP A 108 7.10 -45.94 -49.56
CA ASP A 108 5.67 -46.16 -49.79
C ASP A 108 5.01 -46.61 -48.48
N CYS A 109 4.40 -45.65 -47.78
CA CYS A 109 3.71 -45.90 -46.52
C CYS A 109 2.53 -46.86 -46.66
N SER A 110 1.86 -46.91 -47.83
CA SER A 110 0.67 -47.75 -48.02
C SER A 110 1.02 -49.24 -48.05
N THR A 111 2.20 -49.60 -48.58
CA THR A 111 2.62 -51.00 -48.68
C THR A 111 3.43 -51.46 -47.49
N ILE A 112 4.29 -50.60 -46.93
CA ILE A 112 5.21 -50.99 -45.84
C ILE A 112 4.58 -50.80 -44.46
N PHE A 113 3.78 -49.75 -44.26
CA PHE A 113 3.09 -49.45 -42.99
C PHE A 113 1.57 -49.27 -43.20
N PRO A 114 0.85 -50.27 -43.73
CA PRO A 114 -0.55 -50.14 -44.16
C PRO A 114 -1.54 -49.78 -43.04
N ARG A 115 -1.17 -50.05 -41.78
CA ARG A 115 -2.02 -49.79 -40.60
C ARG A 115 -1.79 -48.42 -39.97
N ILE A 116 -0.80 -47.67 -40.45
CA ILE A 116 -0.45 -46.35 -39.91
C ILE A 116 -1.07 -45.27 -40.78
N LEU A 117 -1.70 -44.29 -40.14
CA LEU A 117 -2.39 -43.20 -40.84
C LEU A 117 -1.39 -42.32 -41.61
N LYS A 118 -1.79 -41.86 -42.79
CA LYS A 118 -1.07 -40.82 -43.56
C LYS A 118 -1.69 -39.46 -43.28
N GLY A 119 -0.91 -38.39 -43.41
CA GLY A 119 -1.38 -36.99 -43.26
C GLY A 119 -0.76 -36.27 -42.06
N LEU A 120 -1.32 -35.10 -41.74
CA LEU A 120 -0.87 -34.25 -40.63
C LEU A 120 -1.51 -34.69 -39.30
N PRO A 121 -0.73 -34.76 -38.21
CA PRO A 121 -1.25 -35.06 -36.87
C PRO A 121 -2.24 -34.00 -36.39
N GLN A 122 -3.29 -34.44 -35.70
CA GLN A 122 -4.33 -33.59 -35.11
C GLN A 122 -4.22 -33.51 -33.58
N LYS A 123 -3.63 -34.54 -32.96
CA LYS A 123 -3.32 -34.62 -31.52
C LYS A 123 -1.84 -34.94 -31.31
N TRP A 124 -1.33 -34.61 -30.12
CA TRP A 124 0.07 -34.86 -29.72
C TRP A 124 0.49 -36.34 -29.74
N GLN A 125 -0.48 -37.26 -29.67
CA GLN A 125 -0.27 -38.71 -29.61
C GLN A 125 -0.41 -39.37 -30.98
N ASP A 126 -0.82 -38.62 -32.01
CA ASP A 126 -1.07 -39.18 -33.33
C ASP A 126 0.26 -39.48 -34.01
N VAL A 127 0.48 -40.75 -34.34
CA VAL A 127 1.68 -41.19 -35.06
C VAL A 127 1.32 -41.44 -36.52
N HIS A 128 2.00 -40.73 -37.42
CA HIS A 128 1.75 -40.80 -38.85
C HIS A 128 2.93 -41.36 -39.63
N CYS A 129 2.63 -41.90 -40.81
CA CYS A 129 3.62 -42.29 -41.79
C CYS A 129 3.79 -41.20 -42.85
N GLN A 130 5.03 -40.76 -43.05
CA GLN A 130 5.41 -39.77 -44.06
C GLN A 130 6.18 -40.44 -45.21
N ASP A 131 5.72 -40.19 -46.44
CA ASP A 131 6.37 -40.66 -47.65
C ASP A 131 7.64 -39.83 -47.93
N ILE A 132 8.80 -40.49 -48.11
CA ILE A 132 10.13 -39.86 -48.20
C ILE A 132 10.41 -39.27 -49.62
N GLN A 133 9.54 -39.52 -50.60
CA GLN A 133 9.78 -39.26 -52.04
C GLN A 133 9.53 -37.81 -52.54
N ASN A 134 9.31 -36.82 -51.68
CA ASN A 134 8.89 -35.46 -52.10
C ASN A 134 9.95 -34.33 -51.94
N GLN A 135 11.26 -34.63 -51.94
CA GLN A 135 12.30 -33.58 -51.99
C GLN A 135 12.87 -33.37 -53.41
N PRO A 136 13.14 -32.13 -53.84
CA PRO A 136 13.46 -31.83 -55.23
C PRO A 136 14.89 -32.28 -55.60
N ARG A 137 14.98 -33.09 -56.67
CA ARG A 137 16.18 -33.56 -57.39
C ARG A 137 17.01 -34.64 -56.68
N GLN A 138 16.90 -35.86 -57.19
CA GLN A 138 17.86 -36.94 -56.99
C GLN A 138 19.25 -36.57 -57.58
N PRO A 139 20.33 -36.57 -56.79
CA PRO A 139 21.68 -36.76 -57.32
C PRO A 139 21.93 -38.26 -57.48
N GLN A 140 22.55 -38.65 -58.61
CA GLN A 140 22.82 -40.04 -58.98
C GLN A 140 23.86 -40.79 -58.11
N ASN A 141 24.17 -40.32 -56.90
CA ASN A 141 25.16 -40.90 -55.99
C ASN A 141 24.86 -40.50 -54.54
N GLY A 142 24.20 -41.36 -53.76
CA GLY A 142 23.88 -41.13 -52.34
C GLY A 142 22.66 -40.22 -52.15
N GLY A 143 21.72 -40.66 -51.32
CA GLY A 143 20.50 -39.91 -51.00
C GLY A 143 20.81 -38.84 -49.96
N LYS A 144 20.77 -37.57 -50.38
CA LYS A 144 21.06 -36.44 -49.49
C LYS A 144 19.84 -36.06 -48.64
N VAL A 145 20.02 -36.22 -47.33
CA VAL A 145 19.50 -35.36 -46.25
C VAL A 145 17.99 -35.47 -45.99
N LEU A 146 17.60 -36.56 -45.30
CA LEU A 146 16.31 -36.56 -44.61
C LEU A 146 16.39 -35.59 -43.43
N LYS A 147 15.95 -34.35 -43.65
CA LYS A 147 15.81 -33.32 -42.61
C LYS A 147 14.36 -33.31 -42.16
N THR A 148 14.08 -33.97 -41.05
CA THR A 148 12.78 -33.87 -40.40
C THR A 148 12.85 -32.72 -39.40
N GLN A 149 12.02 -31.68 -39.59
CA GLN A 149 11.86 -30.60 -38.62
C GLN A 149 10.83 -31.06 -37.59
N TYR A 150 11.22 -31.92 -36.65
CA TYR A 150 10.28 -32.64 -35.76
C TYR A 150 9.29 -31.71 -35.05
N SER A 151 9.72 -30.54 -34.59
CA SER A 151 8.85 -29.60 -33.86
C SER A 151 7.96 -28.72 -34.75
N LEU A 152 8.17 -28.69 -36.07
CA LEU A 152 7.27 -28.00 -37.02
C LEU A 152 6.41 -29.01 -37.79
N ASP A 153 7.00 -30.09 -38.29
CA ASP A 153 6.33 -31.07 -39.16
C ASP A 153 5.29 -31.90 -38.37
N LEU A 154 5.58 -32.29 -37.12
CA LEU A 154 4.66 -33.05 -36.26
C LEU A 154 3.53 -32.20 -35.63
N THR A 155 3.49 -30.89 -35.91
CA THR A 155 2.47 -29.98 -35.35
C THR A 155 1.89 -29.07 -36.41
N SER A 156 2.24 -29.25 -37.69
CA SER A 156 1.81 -28.38 -38.79
C SER A 156 0.29 -28.37 -39.01
N GLY A 157 -0.43 -29.37 -38.48
CA GLY A 157 -1.90 -29.44 -38.46
C GLY A 157 -2.55 -28.81 -37.22
N MET A 158 -1.78 -28.37 -36.23
CA MET A 158 -2.27 -27.91 -34.92
C MET A 158 -1.95 -26.42 -34.71
N GLY A 159 -2.94 -25.62 -34.30
CA GLY A 159 -2.76 -24.21 -33.94
C GLY A 159 -2.10 -24.01 -32.57
N THR A 160 -0.88 -24.51 -32.39
CA THR A 160 -0.20 -24.59 -31.08
C THR A 160 0.91 -23.56 -30.91
N SER A 161 1.09 -23.05 -29.68
CA SER A 161 2.14 -22.09 -29.32
C SER A 161 3.54 -22.72 -29.43
N LYS A 162 4.61 -21.91 -29.37
CA LYS A 162 6.00 -22.45 -29.40
C LYS A 162 6.30 -23.23 -28.12
N SER A 163 5.95 -22.68 -26.96
CA SER A 163 6.06 -23.30 -25.63
C SER A 163 5.37 -24.67 -25.55
N GLN A 164 4.12 -24.79 -26.03
CA GLN A 164 3.39 -26.06 -26.05
C GLN A 164 4.10 -27.14 -26.85
N ARG A 165 4.71 -26.79 -27.98
CA ARG A 165 5.44 -27.75 -28.82
C ARG A 165 6.72 -28.23 -28.14
N ILE A 166 7.45 -27.33 -27.49
CA ILE A 166 8.67 -27.65 -26.75
C ILE A 166 8.36 -28.59 -25.58
N ASN A 167 7.36 -28.25 -24.76
CA ASN A 167 7.03 -29.01 -23.56
C ASN A 167 6.47 -30.41 -23.85
N ASN A 168 5.80 -30.63 -24.98
CA ASN A 168 5.18 -31.92 -25.29
C ASN A 168 6.04 -32.84 -26.19
N LEU A 169 6.77 -32.26 -27.15
CA LEU A 169 7.42 -33.00 -28.23
C LEU A 169 8.92 -32.79 -28.35
N ALA A 170 9.55 -31.85 -27.64
CA ALA A 170 10.99 -31.63 -27.80
C ALA A 170 11.84 -32.48 -26.85
N GLU A 171 11.33 -32.80 -25.66
CA GLU A 171 12.08 -33.51 -24.62
C GLU A 171 12.56 -34.90 -25.06
N PHE A 172 13.84 -35.21 -24.91
CA PHE A 172 14.38 -36.56 -25.11
C PHE A 172 15.68 -36.80 -24.33
N THR A 173 15.94 -38.06 -24.03
CA THR A 173 17.16 -38.60 -23.40
C THR A 173 17.84 -39.63 -24.30
N ASN A 174 17.06 -40.39 -25.08
CA ASN A 174 17.58 -41.33 -26.07
C ASN A 174 16.82 -41.19 -27.38
N LEU A 175 17.51 -41.44 -28.48
CA LEU A 175 16.95 -41.45 -29.83
C LEU A 175 17.33 -42.75 -30.51
N ARG A 176 16.36 -43.44 -31.12
CA ARG A 176 16.58 -44.71 -31.83
C ARG A 176 15.94 -44.67 -33.20
N ILE A 177 16.73 -44.98 -34.23
CA ILE A 177 16.27 -45.14 -35.60
C ILE A 177 16.29 -46.62 -35.94
N ASN A 178 15.11 -47.20 -36.13
CA ASN A 178 14.93 -48.59 -36.53
C ASN A 178 14.67 -48.66 -38.04
N PHE A 179 15.62 -49.20 -38.79
CA PHE A 179 15.44 -49.57 -40.18
C PHE A 179 14.66 -50.88 -40.24
N THR A 180 13.58 -50.91 -41.02
CA THR A 180 12.66 -52.06 -41.07
C THR A 180 12.67 -52.78 -42.43
N GLN A 181 13.00 -52.05 -43.50
CA GLN A 181 12.93 -52.58 -44.86
C GLN A 181 14.05 -52.01 -45.74
N LEU A 182 14.77 -52.89 -46.44
CA LEU A 182 15.78 -52.51 -47.43
C LEU A 182 15.12 -52.01 -48.72
N THR A 183 15.79 -51.11 -49.44
CA THR A 183 15.37 -50.61 -50.74
C THR A 183 15.25 -51.76 -51.74
N ARG A 184 14.13 -51.82 -52.49
CA ARG A 184 13.95 -52.82 -53.56
C ARG A 184 14.54 -52.28 -54.86
N PHE A 185 15.45 -53.04 -55.47
CA PHE A 185 15.92 -52.77 -56.83
C PHE A 185 15.15 -53.63 -57.84
N PRO A 186 14.80 -53.09 -59.01
CA PRO A 186 14.19 -53.88 -60.08
C PRO A 186 15.16 -54.97 -60.57
N HIS A 187 14.64 -56.18 -60.80
CA HIS A 187 15.44 -57.33 -61.25
C HIS A 187 15.97 -57.13 -62.67
N GLN A 188 17.29 -57.02 -62.84
CA GLN A 188 17.97 -57.13 -64.13
C GLN A 188 19.20 -58.05 -63.99
N GLY A 189 19.04 -59.35 -64.27
CA GLY A 189 20.14 -60.32 -64.37
C GLY A 189 20.21 -61.40 -63.26
N TYR A 190 21.17 -62.32 -63.39
CA TYR A 190 21.33 -63.55 -62.59
C TYR A 190 21.99 -63.39 -61.20
N ARG A 191 22.46 -62.20 -60.81
CA ARG A 191 23.00 -61.93 -59.47
C ARG A 191 22.29 -60.74 -58.83
N LEU A 192 21.71 -60.95 -57.64
CA LEU A 192 21.21 -59.85 -56.82
C LEU A 192 22.39 -59.07 -56.22
N PRO A 193 22.39 -57.74 -56.28
CA PRO A 193 23.32 -56.93 -55.50
C PRO A 193 23.00 -57.08 -54.01
N SER A 194 24.05 -57.21 -53.18
CA SER A 194 23.91 -57.18 -51.72
C SER A 194 23.32 -55.84 -51.27
N ALA A 195 22.22 -55.87 -50.52
CA ALA A 195 21.55 -54.67 -50.04
C ALA A 195 21.95 -54.39 -48.59
N PHE A 196 22.32 -53.16 -48.27
CA PHE A 196 22.74 -52.76 -46.92
C PHE A 196 22.39 -51.29 -46.68
N TYR A 197 22.38 -50.90 -45.41
CA TYR A 197 22.29 -49.50 -45.00
C TYR A 197 23.69 -48.93 -44.86
N ALA A 198 23.90 -47.72 -45.36
CA ALA A 198 25.14 -47.00 -45.15
C ALA A 198 24.86 -45.51 -44.95
N LEU A 199 25.45 -44.93 -43.90
CA LEU A 199 25.22 -43.55 -43.47
C LEU A 199 26.55 -42.81 -43.37
N ASN A 200 26.70 -41.69 -44.09
CA ASN A 200 27.86 -40.80 -43.96
C ASN A 200 27.80 -40.02 -42.65
N GLU A 201 26.62 -39.52 -42.28
CA GLU A 201 26.46 -38.60 -41.16
C GLU A 201 25.07 -38.73 -40.50
N MET A 202 25.05 -38.71 -39.16
CA MET A 202 23.85 -38.55 -38.34
C MET A 202 24.01 -37.29 -37.48
N GLN A 203 23.28 -36.23 -37.82
CA GLN A 203 23.31 -34.98 -37.06
C GLN A 203 22.02 -34.80 -36.26
N VAL A 204 22.15 -34.81 -34.94
CA VAL A 204 21.07 -34.51 -34.00
C VAL A 204 21.23 -33.07 -33.54
N GLN A 205 20.37 -32.18 -34.01
CA GLN A 205 20.37 -30.77 -33.63
C GLN A 205 19.41 -30.55 -32.48
N GLY A 206 19.87 -29.86 -31.44
CA GLY A 206 19.08 -29.60 -30.25
C GLY A 206 19.76 -28.61 -29.31
N SER A 207 19.11 -28.36 -28.19
CA SER A 207 19.60 -27.56 -27.06
C SER A 207 19.36 -28.29 -25.76
N CYS A 208 19.92 -27.83 -24.65
CA CYS A 208 19.48 -28.29 -23.33
C CYS A 208 18.01 -27.93 -23.09
N PHE A 209 17.33 -28.74 -22.26
CA PHE A 209 15.90 -28.59 -21.97
C PHE A 209 15.70 -27.99 -20.58
N CYS A 210 15.26 -26.73 -20.54
CA CYS A 210 15.18 -25.93 -19.31
C CYS A 210 13.78 -25.37 -19.01
N HIS A 211 12.73 -25.95 -19.62
CA HIS A 211 11.34 -25.47 -19.52
C HIS A 211 11.15 -23.96 -19.84
N GLY A 212 12.09 -23.37 -20.60
CA GLY A 212 12.11 -21.93 -20.91
C GLY A 212 12.60 -21.01 -19.78
N HIS A 213 13.12 -21.55 -18.69
CA HIS A 213 13.69 -20.78 -17.57
C HIS A 213 15.22 -20.66 -17.60
N ALA A 214 15.88 -20.97 -18.72
CA ALA A 214 17.29 -20.69 -18.90
C ALA A 214 17.61 -20.40 -20.37
N ASP A 215 18.57 -19.53 -20.59
CA ASP A 215 19.11 -19.14 -21.90
C ASP A 215 20.43 -19.87 -22.25
N ARG A 216 21.06 -20.51 -21.25
CA ARG A 216 22.35 -21.20 -21.39
C ARG A 216 22.49 -22.39 -20.46
N CYS A 217 23.40 -23.28 -20.83
CA CYS A 217 23.76 -24.47 -20.06
C CYS A 217 25.28 -24.56 -19.86
N ALA A 218 25.70 -25.02 -18.69
CA ALA A 218 27.09 -25.03 -18.27
C ALA A 218 27.50 -26.41 -17.73
N ALA A 219 28.80 -26.73 -17.84
CA ALA A 219 29.36 -27.88 -17.15
C ALA A 219 29.46 -27.60 -15.63
N PRO A 220 29.29 -28.63 -14.77
CA PRO A 220 29.44 -28.48 -13.31
C PRO A 220 30.84 -27.99 -12.88
N ASP A 221 31.88 -28.33 -13.65
CA ASP A 221 33.28 -28.01 -13.36
C ASP A 221 34.08 -27.78 -14.66
N ALA A 222 33.91 -26.63 -15.31
CA ALA A 222 34.65 -26.31 -16.53
C ALA A 222 36.11 -25.91 -16.22
N SER A 223 36.97 -26.89 -16.00
CA SER A 223 38.42 -26.70 -16.16
C SER A 223 38.72 -26.31 -17.61
N SER A 224 39.36 -25.15 -17.77
CA SER A 224 39.69 -24.51 -19.05
C SER A 224 40.53 -25.43 -19.96
N GLY A 225 39.90 -26.18 -20.86
CA GLY A 225 40.64 -27.02 -21.80
C GLY A 225 39.84 -27.85 -22.80
N GLU A 226 38.50 -27.92 -22.73
CA GLU A 226 37.73 -28.74 -23.68
C GLU A 226 37.35 -28.03 -25.00
N PRO A 227 37.26 -28.77 -26.12
CA PRO A 227 36.98 -28.20 -27.44
C PRO A 227 35.63 -27.48 -27.49
N ARG A 228 35.59 -26.38 -28.25
CA ARG A 228 34.52 -25.36 -28.42
C ARG A 228 33.12 -25.83 -28.87
N ALA A 229 32.72 -27.11 -28.78
CA ALA A 229 31.47 -27.59 -29.38
C ALA A 229 30.70 -28.70 -28.62
N VAL A 230 30.82 -28.80 -27.29
CA VAL A 230 29.96 -29.72 -26.50
C VAL A 230 28.72 -28.99 -26.00
N VAL A 231 27.52 -29.52 -26.30
CA VAL A 231 26.27 -29.00 -25.74
C VAL A 231 26.11 -29.55 -24.31
N HIS A 232 26.25 -28.70 -23.30
CA HIS A 232 26.07 -29.10 -21.90
C HIS A 232 24.59 -29.31 -21.55
N GLY A 233 24.30 -30.28 -20.68
CA GLY A 233 22.93 -30.67 -20.32
C GLY A 233 22.36 -30.01 -19.06
N ARG A 234 23.15 -29.26 -18.27
CA ARG A 234 22.68 -28.64 -17.02
C ARG A 234 22.35 -27.15 -17.21
N CYS A 235 21.11 -26.79 -16.91
CA CYS A 235 20.60 -25.44 -17.06
C CYS A 235 21.16 -24.48 -16.01
N VAL A 236 21.47 -23.26 -16.45
CA VAL A 236 21.73 -22.13 -15.55
C VAL A 236 20.39 -21.43 -15.31
N CYS A 237 19.63 -21.93 -14.33
CA CYS A 237 18.25 -21.52 -14.11
C CYS A 237 18.10 -20.03 -13.76
N GLN A 238 17.08 -19.42 -14.35
CA GLN A 238 16.57 -18.08 -14.11
C GLN A 238 15.14 -18.16 -13.56
N HIS A 239 14.40 -17.04 -13.53
CA HIS A 239 12.98 -17.01 -13.13
C HIS A 239 12.70 -17.63 -11.74
N ASN A 240 13.70 -17.58 -10.85
CA ASN A 240 13.70 -18.18 -9.51
C ASN A 240 13.37 -19.69 -9.50
N THR A 241 13.74 -20.39 -10.56
CA THR A 241 13.66 -21.86 -10.66
C THR A 241 14.97 -22.52 -10.25
N ALA A 242 14.90 -23.81 -9.94
CA ALA A 242 16.02 -24.64 -9.53
C ALA A 242 15.90 -26.05 -10.12
N GLY A 243 16.95 -26.84 -9.97
CA GLY A 243 17.08 -28.17 -10.56
C GLY A 243 17.96 -28.21 -11.80
N PRO A 244 18.29 -29.42 -12.30
CA PRO A 244 19.14 -29.57 -13.49
C PRO A 244 18.47 -29.03 -14.77
N ASN A 245 17.13 -29.06 -14.82
CA ASN A 245 16.31 -28.63 -15.95
C ASN A 245 15.37 -27.47 -15.59
N CYS A 246 15.54 -26.83 -14.43
CA CYS A 246 14.65 -25.76 -13.95
C CYS A 246 13.20 -26.23 -13.73
N ASP A 247 13.06 -27.44 -13.19
CA ASP A 247 11.82 -28.22 -13.06
C ASP A 247 11.07 -28.00 -11.73
N HIS A 248 11.61 -27.16 -10.85
CA HIS A 248 10.96 -26.75 -9.61
C HIS A 248 11.36 -25.33 -9.22
N CYS A 249 10.65 -24.74 -8.27
CA CYS A 249 10.99 -23.41 -7.74
C CYS A 249 12.18 -23.48 -6.78
N ALA A 250 13.00 -22.43 -6.78
CA ALA A 250 14.07 -22.27 -5.80
C ALA A 250 13.51 -22.16 -4.38
N SER A 251 14.33 -22.51 -3.38
CA SER A 251 13.96 -22.33 -1.97
C SER A 251 13.58 -20.87 -1.68
N SER A 252 12.53 -20.65 -0.88
CA SER A 252 11.85 -19.35 -0.68
C SER A 252 10.92 -18.88 -1.81
N TYR A 253 10.81 -19.56 -2.95
CA TYR A 253 9.99 -19.12 -4.09
C TYR A 253 8.77 -20.01 -4.37
N ASN A 254 8.24 -20.62 -3.31
CA ASN A 254 7.12 -21.55 -3.39
C ASN A 254 5.77 -20.88 -3.06
N ASP A 255 5.58 -19.61 -3.43
CA ASP A 255 4.30 -18.92 -3.18
C ASP A 255 3.19 -19.31 -4.17
N GLN A 256 3.61 -19.76 -5.36
CA GLN A 256 2.74 -20.24 -6.43
C GLN A 256 3.26 -21.59 -6.94
N PRO A 257 2.41 -22.42 -7.58
CA PRO A 257 2.86 -23.67 -8.16
C PRO A 257 3.80 -23.42 -9.35
N TRP A 258 4.85 -24.22 -9.46
CA TRP A 258 5.78 -24.18 -10.60
C TRP A 258 5.04 -24.46 -11.92
N ARG A 259 5.40 -23.73 -12.97
CA ARG A 259 4.89 -23.91 -14.33
C ARG A 259 6.00 -23.60 -15.34
N PRO A 260 6.07 -24.30 -16.49
CA PRO A 260 7.02 -23.97 -17.54
C PRO A 260 6.73 -22.58 -18.13
N ALA A 261 7.74 -21.93 -18.69
CA ALA A 261 7.56 -20.65 -19.35
C ALA A 261 6.69 -20.77 -20.62
N GLU A 262 5.80 -19.80 -20.80
CA GLU A 262 4.92 -19.65 -21.97
C GLU A 262 5.41 -18.52 -22.89
N ASP A 263 4.77 -18.36 -24.05
CA ASP A 263 5.24 -17.43 -25.09
C ASP A 263 5.12 -15.96 -24.65
N ASP A 264 4.14 -15.64 -23.80
CA ASP A 264 3.80 -14.31 -23.30
C ASP A 264 4.04 -14.15 -21.78
N ASN A 265 4.26 -15.25 -21.05
CA ASN A 265 4.45 -15.25 -19.61
C ASN A 265 5.62 -16.17 -19.20
N PRO A 266 6.69 -15.63 -18.57
CA PRO A 266 7.81 -16.42 -18.08
C PRO A 266 7.44 -17.45 -17.00
N ASN A 267 6.28 -17.30 -16.36
CA ASN A 267 5.84 -18.13 -15.23
C ASN A 267 6.91 -18.24 -14.14
N GLU A 268 7.49 -17.10 -13.77
CA GLU A 268 8.51 -17.06 -12.73
C GLU A 268 7.98 -17.46 -11.36
N CYS A 269 8.81 -18.18 -10.60
CA CYS A 269 8.46 -18.57 -9.25
C CYS A 269 8.39 -17.36 -8.34
N CYS A 270 7.32 -17.28 -7.54
CA CYS A 270 7.04 -16.15 -6.67
C CYS A 270 7.59 -16.36 -5.26
N ARG A 271 8.29 -15.35 -4.74
CA ARG A 271 8.87 -15.41 -3.39
C ARG A 271 7.80 -15.46 -2.31
N CYS A 272 7.93 -16.38 -1.37
CA CYS A 272 7.11 -16.40 -0.16
C CYS A 272 7.35 -15.15 0.69
N ASN A 273 6.27 -14.60 1.23
CA ASN A 273 6.35 -13.55 2.22
C ASN A 273 6.50 -14.15 3.63
N CYS A 274 7.71 -14.26 4.13
CA CYS A 274 7.97 -14.69 5.51
C CYS A 274 8.35 -13.52 6.43
N ASN A 275 8.05 -12.29 6.02
CA ASN A 275 8.44 -11.06 6.70
C ASN A 275 9.94 -11.02 7.08
N GLY A 276 10.83 -11.70 6.37
CA GLY A 276 12.26 -11.76 6.72
C GLY A 276 12.62 -12.65 7.92
N HIS A 277 11.67 -13.43 8.46
CA HIS A 277 11.91 -14.39 9.54
C HIS A 277 12.07 -15.83 9.07
N SER A 278 12.05 -16.09 7.75
CA SER A 278 12.42 -17.38 7.19
C SER A 278 12.99 -17.25 5.78
N HIS A 279 13.88 -18.20 5.45
CA HIS A 279 14.46 -18.42 4.13
C HIS A 279 13.97 -19.73 3.49
N LYS A 280 12.94 -20.36 4.07
CA LYS A 280 12.35 -21.60 3.57
C LYS A 280 10.84 -21.51 3.63
N CYS A 281 10.20 -22.04 2.60
CA CYS A 281 8.76 -22.17 2.54
C CYS A 281 8.42 -23.31 1.59
N HIS A 282 7.26 -23.91 1.80
CA HIS A 282 6.64 -24.83 0.85
C HIS A 282 5.34 -24.23 0.30
N PHE A 283 4.90 -24.79 -0.82
CA PHE A 283 3.61 -24.45 -1.42
C PHE A 283 2.53 -25.37 -0.85
N ASP A 284 1.41 -24.78 -0.42
CA ASP A 284 0.22 -25.51 -0.01
C ASP A 284 -0.97 -25.19 -0.94
N GLN A 285 -1.52 -26.24 -1.56
CA GLN A 285 -2.60 -26.14 -2.53
C GLN A 285 -3.93 -25.66 -1.89
N SER A 286 -4.22 -26.10 -0.66
CA SER A 286 -5.46 -25.73 0.04
C SER A 286 -5.44 -24.24 0.41
N VAL A 287 -4.27 -23.77 0.83
CA VAL A 287 -4.01 -22.38 1.18
C VAL A 287 -4.08 -21.47 -0.06
N TYR A 288 -3.52 -21.92 -1.18
CA TYR A 288 -3.61 -21.21 -2.46
C TYR A 288 -5.06 -21.04 -2.93
N GLN A 289 -5.87 -22.09 -2.83
CA GLN A 289 -7.29 -22.06 -3.18
C GLN A 289 -8.09 -21.13 -2.25
N ALA A 290 -7.85 -21.20 -0.94
CA ALA A 290 -8.50 -20.33 0.05
C ALA A 290 -8.23 -18.83 -0.22
N ASN A 291 -7.05 -18.52 -0.75
CA ASN A 291 -6.66 -17.16 -1.16
C ASN A 291 -7.10 -16.78 -2.58
N GLY A 292 -8.02 -17.52 -3.19
CA GLY A 292 -8.55 -17.23 -4.53
C GLY A 292 -7.50 -17.38 -5.64
N GLY A 293 -6.54 -18.30 -5.47
CA GLY A 293 -5.51 -18.59 -6.46
C GLY A 293 -4.40 -17.53 -6.56
N LYS A 294 -4.12 -16.81 -5.47
CA LYS A 294 -3.09 -15.76 -5.45
C LYS A 294 -1.79 -16.16 -4.77
N SER A 295 -1.86 -16.79 -3.59
CA SER A 295 -0.69 -17.12 -2.76
C SER A 295 -0.95 -18.36 -1.91
N GLY A 296 -0.09 -19.35 -2.05
CA GLY A 296 -0.10 -20.63 -1.33
C GLY A 296 1.15 -20.87 -0.49
N GLY A 297 2.08 -19.93 -0.43
CA GLY A 297 3.33 -20.11 0.31
C GLY A 297 3.11 -20.17 1.82
N VAL A 298 3.75 -21.13 2.48
CA VAL A 298 3.77 -21.31 3.94
C VAL A 298 5.21 -21.36 4.41
N CYS A 299 5.58 -20.46 5.32
CA CYS A 299 6.92 -20.34 5.83
C CYS A 299 7.27 -21.46 6.80
N GLU A 300 8.52 -21.91 6.75
CA GLU A 300 9.06 -22.96 7.61
C GLU A 300 10.07 -22.37 8.58
N ASP A 301 10.23 -22.96 9.76
CA ASP A 301 11.25 -22.57 10.74
C ASP A 301 11.29 -21.05 11.04
N CYS A 302 10.13 -20.45 11.36
CA CYS A 302 10.05 -19.02 11.70
C CYS A 302 11.03 -18.66 12.84
N GLN A 303 11.99 -17.80 12.49
CA GLN A 303 13.05 -17.30 13.35
C GLN A 303 12.56 -16.10 14.18
N HIS A 304 13.45 -15.49 14.98
CA HIS A 304 13.17 -14.24 15.70
C HIS A 304 11.94 -14.30 16.63
N ASN A 305 11.67 -15.48 17.19
CA ASN A 305 10.51 -15.77 18.04
C ASN A 305 9.16 -15.41 17.40
N THR A 306 9.09 -15.53 16.07
CA THR A 306 7.86 -15.36 15.30
C THR A 306 7.17 -16.69 15.01
N GLU A 307 5.87 -16.64 14.74
CA GLU A 307 5.02 -17.76 14.34
C GLU A 307 3.92 -17.29 13.39
N GLY A 308 3.13 -18.22 12.89
CA GLY A 308 2.14 -17.96 11.85
C GLY A 308 2.64 -18.39 10.46
N ARG A 309 1.75 -18.34 9.49
CA ARG A 309 2.02 -18.81 8.12
C ARG A 309 3.12 -18.01 7.44
N ASN A 310 3.15 -16.72 7.72
CA ASN A 310 4.05 -15.73 7.15
C ASN A 310 5.04 -15.22 8.21
N CYS A 311 5.14 -15.89 9.37
CA CYS A 311 5.92 -15.45 10.52
C CYS A 311 5.51 -14.04 11.00
N GLU A 312 4.19 -13.79 11.03
CA GLU A 312 3.58 -12.49 11.25
C GLU A 312 3.20 -12.21 12.72
N PHE A 313 3.23 -13.23 13.58
CA PHE A 313 2.90 -13.13 15.00
C PHE A 313 4.11 -13.45 15.86
N CYS A 314 4.11 -12.96 17.10
CA CYS A 314 5.06 -13.43 18.10
C CYS A 314 4.59 -14.73 18.73
N LYS A 315 5.55 -15.62 19.02
CA LYS A 315 5.32 -16.86 19.77
C LYS A 315 4.70 -16.57 21.14
N ILE A 316 4.10 -17.60 21.74
CA ILE A 316 3.65 -17.57 23.14
C ILE A 316 4.81 -17.11 24.05
N ASN A 317 4.50 -16.31 25.07
CA ASN A 317 5.47 -15.64 25.94
C ASN A 317 6.33 -14.53 25.27
N PHE A 318 5.96 -14.09 24.07
CA PHE A 318 6.53 -12.91 23.42
C PHE A 318 5.43 -11.95 22.96
N PHE A 319 5.76 -10.66 22.88
CA PHE A 319 4.86 -9.61 22.40
C PHE A 319 5.51 -8.68 21.37
N ARG A 320 4.66 -8.04 20.57
CA ARG A 320 5.04 -7.18 19.45
C ARG A 320 5.65 -5.86 19.91
N ASN A 321 6.94 -5.66 19.61
CA ASN A 321 7.63 -4.39 19.82
C ASN A 321 7.41 -3.40 18.68
N ARG A 322 6.36 -2.58 18.79
CA ARG A 322 5.92 -1.63 17.74
C ARG A 322 6.95 -0.57 17.33
N ARG A 323 8.11 -0.48 18.01
CA ARG A 323 9.22 0.40 17.60
C ARG A 323 9.90 -0.05 16.31
N PHE A 324 9.81 -1.34 16.00
CA PHE A 324 10.39 -1.92 14.80
C PHE A 324 9.31 -2.38 13.83
N ASP A 325 9.63 -2.38 12.54
CA ASP A 325 8.80 -3.00 11.50
C ASP A 325 8.73 -4.51 11.68
N LEU A 326 7.74 -5.15 11.04
CA LEU A 326 7.49 -6.58 11.24
C LEU A 326 8.74 -7.40 10.94
N GLY A 327 9.48 -7.11 9.86
CA GLY A 327 10.65 -7.90 9.48
C GLY A 327 11.95 -7.65 10.23
N HIS A 328 11.91 -6.89 11.33
CA HIS A 328 13.10 -6.68 12.16
C HIS A 328 13.38 -7.90 13.06
N PRO A 329 14.64 -8.33 13.26
CA PRO A 329 14.98 -9.47 14.13
C PRO A 329 14.50 -9.34 15.58
N GLU A 330 14.37 -8.11 16.10
CA GLU A 330 13.94 -7.82 17.47
C GLU A 330 12.45 -7.41 17.56
N VAL A 331 11.64 -7.83 16.59
CA VAL A 331 10.21 -7.51 16.54
C VAL A 331 9.41 -8.10 17.70
N CYS A 332 9.88 -9.21 18.27
CA CYS A 332 9.24 -9.93 19.36
C CYS A 332 10.08 -9.86 20.64
N LEU A 333 9.55 -9.20 21.67
CA LEU A 333 10.16 -9.11 22.99
C LEU A 333 9.57 -10.14 23.95
N PRO A 334 10.36 -10.71 24.87
CA PRO A 334 9.82 -11.63 25.86
C PRO A 334 8.86 -10.91 26.81
N CYS A 335 7.82 -11.62 27.26
CA CYS A 335 6.95 -11.13 28.34
C CYS A 335 7.75 -11.01 29.65
N GLU A 336 7.61 -9.90 30.37
CA GLU A 336 8.22 -9.70 31.69
C GLU A 336 7.17 -9.82 32.82
N CYS A 337 6.41 -10.91 32.85
CA CYS A 337 5.37 -11.11 33.87
C CYS A 337 5.97 -11.55 35.21
N ASP A 338 5.56 -10.91 36.30
CA ASP A 338 5.92 -11.31 37.66
C ASP A 338 5.17 -12.60 38.02
N PRO A 339 5.88 -13.70 38.34
CA PRO A 339 5.24 -14.99 38.63
C PRO A 339 4.37 -14.95 39.90
N ASP A 340 4.64 -14.05 40.85
CA ASP A 340 3.90 -13.99 42.11
C ASP A 340 2.52 -13.34 41.93
N GLY A 341 2.42 -12.39 40.99
CA GLY A 341 1.19 -11.65 40.71
C GLY A 341 0.43 -12.04 39.45
N THR A 342 0.99 -12.90 38.61
CA THR A 342 0.37 -13.36 37.37
C THR A 342 -0.48 -14.61 37.61
N VAL A 343 -1.59 -14.74 36.89
CA VAL A 343 -2.43 -15.95 36.93
C VAL A 343 -1.64 -17.14 36.35
N PRO A 344 -1.61 -18.31 37.02
CA PRO A 344 -0.94 -19.50 36.49
C PRO A 344 -1.39 -19.87 35.07
N ASP A 345 -0.48 -20.39 34.26
CA ASP A 345 -0.71 -20.82 32.86
C ASP A 345 -1.24 -19.73 31.91
N SER A 346 -1.18 -18.45 32.30
CA SER A 346 -1.50 -17.32 31.43
C SER A 346 -0.25 -16.79 30.72
N SER A 347 -0.41 -16.39 29.45
CA SER A 347 0.61 -15.68 28.67
C SER A 347 0.26 -14.20 28.61
N CYS A 348 1.27 -13.33 28.49
CA CYS A 348 1.01 -11.93 28.22
C CYS A 348 0.32 -11.74 26.85
N ASP A 349 -0.37 -10.62 26.71
CA ASP A 349 -0.98 -10.18 25.46
C ASP A 349 0.11 -9.96 24.39
N ARG A 350 -0.03 -10.65 23.25
CA ARG A 350 0.96 -10.67 22.17
C ARG A 350 1.14 -9.33 21.47
N MET A 351 0.26 -8.35 21.67
CA MET A 351 0.28 -7.06 20.99
C MET A 351 0.81 -5.90 21.84
N ASN A 352 0.72 -6.01 23.17
CA ASN A 352 1.11 -4.94 24.10
C ASN A 352 1.97 -5.43 25.29
N GLY A 353 2.14 -6.74 25.48
CA GLY A 353 2.97 -7.30 26.54
C GLY A 353 2.32 -7.32 27.93
N ARG A 354 1.03 -6.96 28.04
CA ARG A 354 0.33 -6.90 29.32
C ARG A 354 0.04 -8.28 29.87
N CYS A 355 0.43 -8.52 31.10
CA CYS A 355 0.23 -9.77 31.82
C CYS A 355 -1.18 -9.86 32.43
N VAL A 356 -1.65 -11.08 32.66
CA VAL A 356 -2.95 -11.34 33.30
C VAL A 356 -2.74 -11.40 34.81
N CYS A 357 -3.06 -10.32 35.50
CA CYS A 357 -2.82 -10.21 36.94
C CYS A 357 -3.90 -10.89 37.77
N LYS A 358 -3.50 -11.42 38.94
CA LYS A 358 -4.41 -11.88 40.01
C LYS A 358 -5.27 -10.71 40.50
N ASP A 359 -6.40 -11.03 41.15
CA ASP A 359 -7.47 -10.07 41.45
C ASP A 359 -7.02 -8.81 42.19
N ASN A 360 -6.11 -8.90 43.16
CA ASN A 360 -5.66 -7.76 43.96
C ASN A 360 -4.32 -7.18 43.51
N VAL A 361 -3.91 -7.48 42.27
CA VAL A 361 -2.62 -7.11 41.68
C VAL A 361 -2.84 -6.20 40.47
N GLN A 362 -1.88 -5.33 40.19
CA GLN A 362 -1.90 -4.38 39.08
C GLN A 362 -0.50 -4.16 38.47
N GLY A 363 -0.46 -3.29 37.45
CA GLY A 363 0.72 -3.02 36.63
C GLY A 363 0.83 -3.97 35.44
N ASP A 364 1.49 -3.54 34.36
CA ASP A 364 1.57 -4.32 33.12
C ASP A 364 2.32 -5.65 33.29
N ARG A 365 3.19 -5.72 34.30
CA ARG A 365 3.95 -6.91 34.70
C ARG A 365 3.37 -7.64 35.92
N CYS A 366 2.24 -7.19 36.47
CA CYS A 366 1.62 -7.76 37.68
C CYS A 366 2.55 -7.79 38.92
N HIS A 367 3.34 -6.73 39.10
CA HIS A 367 4.37 -6.63 40.14
C HIS A 367 3.96 -5.72 41.30
N LEU A 368 2.76 -5.12 41.24
CA LEU A 368 2.29 -4.14 42.21
C LEU A 368 0.95 -4.58 42.81
N CYS A 369 0.74 -4.35 44.10
CA CYS A 369 -0.59 -4.51 44.68
C CYS A 369 -1.52 -3.37 44.23
N LYS A 370 -2.82 -3.67 44.10
CA LYS A 370 -3.84 -2.63 43.94
C LYS A 370 -3.86 -1.73 45.19
N PRO A 371 -4.24 -0.44 45.08
CA PRO A 371 -4.35 0.41 46.25
C PRO A 371 -5.32 -0.18 47.28
N GLY A 372 -4.91 -0.22 48.55
CA GLY A 372 -5.65 -0.93 49.60
C GLY A 372 -5.19 -2.35 49.88
N PHE A 373 -4.22 -2.86 49.11
CA PHE A 373 -3.65 -4.19 49.29
C PHE A 373 -2.13 -4.14 49.47
N THR A 374 -1.59 -5.15 50.13
CA THR A 374 -0.16 -5.26 50.46
C THR A 374 0.33 -6.71 50.34
N GLN A 375 1.65 -6.92 50.38
CA GLN A 375 2.31 -8.23 50.48
C GLN A 375 1.95 -9.18 49.33
N LEU A 376 2.45 -8.85 48.14
CA LEU A 376 2.35 -9.72 46.96
C LEU A 376 3.08 -11.04 47.22
N THR A 377 2.38 -12.17 47.07
CA THR A 377 2.97 -13.51 47.20
C THR A 377 2.35 -14.50 46.22
N ASN A 378 3.16 -15.42 45.68
CA ASN A 378 2.64 -16.45 44.78
C ASN A 378 1.59 -17.36 45.43
N SER A 379 1.80 -17.71 46.71
CA SER A 379 0.91 -18.59 47.49
C SER A 379 -0.50 -18.02 47.68
N ASN A 380 -0.67 -16.70 47.56
CA ASN A 380 -1.98 -16.07 47.64
C ASN A 380 -2.67 -16.15 46.27
N PRO A 381 -3.84 -16.80 46.14
CA PRO A 381 -4.57 -16.87 44.87
C PRO A 381 -5.04 -15.49 44.39
N GLN A 382 -5.24 -14.54 45.30
CA GLN A 382 -5.59 -13.16 44.96
C GLN A 382 -4.35 -12.25 44.78
N GLY A 383 -3.15 -12.78 45.02
CA GLY A 383 -1.86 -12.08 44.94
C GLY A 383 -1.55 -11.26 46.19
N CYS A 384 -2.34 -10.21 46.46
CA CYS A 384 -2.15 -9.31 47.61
C CYS A 384 -3.27 -9.44 48.64
N ARG A 385 -2.98 -9.10 49.90
CA ARG A 385 -3.93 -9.09 51.03
C ARG A 385 -4.41 -7.68 51.31
N GLU A 386 -5.63 -7.52 51.80
CA GLU A 386 -6.19 -6.20 52.14
C GLU A 386 -5.49 -5.56 53.34
N CYS A 387 -5.33 -4.24 53.31
CA CYS A 387 -4.75 -3.46 54.40
C CYS A 387 -5.76 -3.21 55.52
N ALA A 388 -5.31 -3.29 56.77
CA ALA A 388 -6.15 -3.08 57.95
C ALA A 388 -6.25 -1.59 58.37
N CYS A 389 -6.51 -0.69 57.42
CA CYS A 389 -6.58 0.76 57.64
C CYS A 389 -8.01 1.26 57.82
N ASN A 390 -8.22 2.24 58.72
CA ASN A 390 -9.52 2.86 58.92
C ASN A 390 -9.86 3.79 57.75
N ILE A 391 -10.99 3.53 57.08
CA ILE A 391 -11.45 4.27 55.89
C ILE A 391 -11.73 5.76 56.16
N LEU A 392 -11.99 6.15 57.41
CA LEU A 392 -12.31 7.53 57.79
C LEU A 392 -11.05 8.36 58.04
N GLY A 393 -9.99 7.73 58.52
CA GLY A 393 -8.75 8.41 58.90
C GLY A 393 -7.57 8.19 57.95
N SER A 394 -7.72 7.30 56.95
CA SER A 394 -6.68 7.00 55.96
C SER A 394 -6.97 7.70 54.62
N ARG A 395 -5.94 7.93 53.82
CA ARG A 395 -6.09 8.48 52.47
C ARG A 395 -6.92 7.54 51.58
N ARG A 396 -7.98 8.04 50.93
CA ARG A 396 -8.91 7.20 50.15
C ARG A 396 -8.28 6.51 48.94
N ASN A 397 -7.34 7.16 48.25
CA ASN A 397 -6.79 6.64 46.99
C ASN A 397 -5.61 5.68 47.19
N VAL A 398 -4.81 5.89 48.24
CA VAL A 398 -3.65 5.06 48.59
C VAL A 398 -3.66 4.96 50.12
N PRO A 399 -4.43 4.02 50.68
CA PRO A 399 -4.65 3.94 52.13
C PRO A 399 -3.46 3.35 52.88
N CYS A 400 -2.62 2.56 52.22
CA CYS A 400 -1.45 1.90 52.79
C CYS A 400 -0.32 1.76 51.77
N ASP A 401 0.88 1.52 52.28
CA ASP A 401 2.06 1.08 51.54
C ASP A 401 1.90 -0.37 51.04
N ASP A 402 2.27 -0.64 49.79
CA ASP A 402 2.04 -1.91 49.12
C ASP A 402 3.00 -3.02 49.57
N GLU A 403 4.19 -2.70 50.07
CA GLU A 403 5.11 -3.70 50.63
C GLU A 403 4.89 -3.94 52.13
N THR A 404 4.83 -2.86 52.92
CA THR A 404 4.80 -2.92 54.38
C THR A 404 3.39 -3.02 54.96
N GLY A 405 2.39 -2.48 54.26
CA GLY A 405 1.01 -2.38 54.75
C GLY A 405 0.78 -1.24 55.74
N HIS A 406 1.74 -0.34 55.94
CA HIS A 406 1.62 0.80 56.84
C HIS A 406 0.60 1.82 56.31
N CYS A 407 -0.33 2.27 57.16
CA CYS A 407 -1.44 3.13 56.76
C CYS A 407 -1.01 4.60 56.61
N PHE A 408 -1.42 5.23 55.51
CA PHE A 408 -1.19 6.66 55.29
C PHE A 408 -2.32 7.49 55.89
N CYS A 409 -2.10 8.00 57.10
CA CYS A 409 -3.10 8.79 57.80
C CYS A 409 -3.35 10.18 57.19
N LEU A 410 -4.59 10.67 57.35
CA LEU A 410 -5.01 12.02 57.00
C LEU A 410 -4.46 13.03 58.01
N SER A 411 -4.56 14.33 57.69
CA SER A 411 -4.02 15.39 58.53
C SER A 411 -4.59 15.31 59.96
N ASN A 412 -3.71 15.38 60.95
CA ASN A 412 -4.03 15.30 62.38
C ASN A 412 -4.76 14.01 62.81
N VAL A 413 -4.64 12.92 62.05
CA VAL A 413 -5.06 11.57 62.43
C VAL A 413 -3.82 10.76 62.80
N VAL A 414 -3.93 9.94 63.84
CA VAL A 414 -2.84 9.13 64.41
C VAL A 414 -3.29 7.67 64.63
N GLY A 415 -2.35 6.80 64.98
CA GLY A 415 -2.54 5.36 65.18
C GLY A 415 -2.06 4.52 64.00
N GLU A 416 -1.62 3.29 64.24
CA GLU A 416 -1.16 2.33 63.20
C GLU A 416 -2.21 2.09 62.10
N LYS A 417 -3.50 2.22 62.47
CA LYS A 417 -4.64 2.03 61.57
C LYS A 417 -5.32 3.35 61.19
N CYS A 418 -4.77 4.51 61.59
CA CYS A 418 -5.36 5.83 61.39
C CYS A 418 -6.79 5.95 61.95
N ASP A 419 -7.00 5.46 63.17
CA ASP A 419 -8.30 5.35 63.82
C ASP A 419 -8.58 6.41 64.89
N GLU A 420 -7.61 7.26 65.22
CA GLU A 420 -7.73 8.26 66.29
C GLU A 420 -7.35 9.68 65.82
N CYS A 421 -8.01 10.71 66.36
CA CYS A 421 -7.56 12.08 66.17
C CYS A 421 -6.35 12.40 67.06
N ALA A 422 -5.40 13.16 66.52
CA ALA A 422 -4.35 13.77 67.32
C ALA A 422 -4.94 14.61 68.47
N VAL A 423 -4.16 14.80 69.53
CA VAL A 423 -4.57 15.58 70.71
C VAL A 423 -5.04 16.99 70.29
N ASN A 424 -6.10 17.48 70.93
CA ASN A 424 -6.79 18.74 70.66
C ASN A 424 -7.43 18.85 69.26
N HIS A 425 -7.72 17.71 68.62
CA HIS A 425 -8.46 17.65 67.35
C HIS A 425 -9.70 16.74 67.45
N TRP A 426 -10.62 16.90 66.50
CA TRP A 426 -11.88 16.17 66.42
C TRP A 426 -12.32 15.99 64.97
N LYS A 427 -13.49 15.36 64.76
CA LYS A 427 -14.18 15.26 63.46
C LYS A 427 -13.57 14.26 62.46
N ILE A 428 -13.01 13.14 62.94
CA ILE A 428 -12.50 12.07 62.05
C ILE A 428 -13.57 11.53 61.09
N ALA A 429 -14.84 11.51 61.51
CA ALA A 429 -15.98 11.10 60.69
C ALA A 429 -16.25 12.00 59.47
N SER A 430 -15.58 13.16 59.36
CA SER A 430 -15.60 13.99 58.14
C SER A 430 -14.96 13.27 56.94
N GLY A 431 -14.04 12.34 57.18
CA GLY A 431 -13.26 11.71 56.10
C GLY A 431 -12.30 12.67 55.40
N GLU A 432 -11.97 13.81 56.02
CA GLU A 432 -11.03 14.85 55.52
C GLU A 432 -9.85 15.09 56.49
N GLY A 433 -9.73 14.26 57.53
CA GLY A 433 -8.78 14.44 58.63
C GLY A 433 -9.40 15.12 59.85
N CYS A 434 -8.62 15.31 60.91
CA CYS A 434 -9.12 15.91 62.14
C CYS A 434 -8.87 17.42 62.19
N TRP A 435 -9.87 18.15 62.66
CA TRP A 435 -9.85 19.62 62.77
C TRP A 435 -9.50 20.04 64.19
N PRO A 436 -8.76 21.13 64.38
CA PRO A 436 -8.43 21.61 65.71
C PRO A 436 -9.70 22.01 66.47
N CYS A 437 -9.73 21.70 67.77
CA CYS A 437 -10.86 22.01 68.66
C CYS A 437 -11.09 23.52 68.83
N ASN A 438 -10.03 24.32 68.82
CA ASN A 438 -10.07 25.77 69.00
C ASN A 438 -10.84 26.23 70.26
N CYS A 439 -10.82 25.45 71.34
CA CYS A 439 -11.44 25.84 72.60
C CYS A 439 -10.77 27.10 73.17
N HIS A 440 -11.56 28.05 73.66
CA HIS A 440 -11.04 29.30 74.18
C HIS A 440 -10.14 29.04 75.40
N PRO A 441 -8.85 29.44 75.39
CA PRO A 441 -7.88 29.02 76.42
C PRO A 441 -8.27 29.37 77.86
N GLN A 442 -9.05 30.43 78.05
CA GLN A 442 -9.46 30.93 79.36
C GLN A 442 -10.93 30.62 79.69
N ASN A 443 -11.78 30.45 78.68
CA ASN A 443 -13.24 30.34 78.86
C ASN A 443 -13.72 28.89 78.72
N SER A 444 -12.80 27.98 78.39
CA SER A 444 -13.02 26.54 78.42
C SER A 444 -12.29 25.90 79.61
N LEU A 445 -12.74 24.72 80.01
CA LEU A 445 -12.12 23.90 81.06
C LEU A 445 -10.92 23.10 80.53
N SER A 446 -10.86 22.84 79.21
CA SER A 446 -9.81 22.10 78.54
C SER A 446 -9.70 22.53 77.07
N LEU A 447 -8.49 22.41 76.49
CA LEU A 447 -8.25 22.57 75.05
C LEU A 447 -8.69 21.34 74.24
N GLN A 448 -8.89 20.20 74.90
CA GLN A 448 -9.45 19.00 74.29
C GLN A 448 -10.97 19.10 74.27
N CYS A 449 -11.53 19.06 73.07
CA CYS A 449 -12.96 18.93 72.84
C CYS A 449 -13.36 17.46 72.64
N ASN A 450 -14.66 17.19 72.60
CA ASN A 450 -15.16 15.86 72.24
C ASN A 450 -14.74 15.48 70.81
N GLN A 451 -14.12 14.31 70.63
CA GLN A 451 -13.54 13.90 69.34
C GLN A 451 -14.56 13.69 68.21
N PHE A 452 -15.85 13.51 68.53
CA PHE A 452 -16.92 13.35 67.54
C PHE A 452 -17.77 14.61 67.36
N THR A 453 -18.11 15.32 68.45
CA THR A 453 -19.02 16.48 68.40
C THR A 453 -18.30 17.82 68.33
N GLY A 454 -17.01 17.88 68.68
CA GLY A 454 -16.24 19.12 68.69
C GLY A 454 -16.55 20.07 69.84
N GLN A 455 -17.47 19.69 70.73
CA GLN A 455 -17.91 20.56 71.81
C GLN A 455 -16.81 20.73 72.86
N CYS A 456 -16.39 21.97 73.07
CA CYS A 456 -15.53 22.38 74.18
C CYS A 456 -16.36 22.49 75.48
N GLN A 457 -15.75 22.18 76.61
CA GLN A 457 -16.40 22.34 77.91
C GLN A 457 -16.31 23.81 78.36
N CYS A 458 -17.41 24.56 78.25
CA CYS A 458 -17.43 26.00 78.51
C CYS A 458 -17.67 26.35 79.98
N ARG A 459 -17.06 27.45 80.41
CA ARG A 459 -17.31 28.08 81.71
C ARG A 459 -18.60 28.90 81.66
N GLU A 460 -19.24 29.09 82.82
CA GLU A 460 -20.54 29.75 82.96
C GLU A 460 -20.56 31.16 82.35
N GLY A 461 -21.64 31.51 81.64
CA GLY A 461 -21.77 32.78 80.92
C GLY A 461 -21.15 32.82 79.52
N TYR A 462 -20.44 31.74 79.12
CA TYR A 462 -19.87 31.59 77.78
C TYR A 462 -20.46 30.35 77.10
N GLY A 463 -20.86 30.51 75.84
CA GLY A 463 -21.48 29.47 75.04
C GLY A 463 -20.77 29.24 73.71
N GLY A 464 -21.38 28.41 72.89
CA GLY A 464 -20.88 28.06 71.56
C GLY A 464 -19.89 26.88 71.56
N LEU A 465 -19.53 26.44 70.35
CA LEU A 465 -18.68 25.27 70.12
C LEU A 465 -17.29 25.43 70.75
N THR A 466 -16.76 26.66 70.75
CA THR A 466 -15.42 27.04 71.20
C THR A 466 -15.39 27.85 72.50
N CYS A 467 -16.55 28.10 73.13
CA CYS A 467 -16.67 28.94 74.34
C CYS A 467 -16.26 30.41 74.15
N SER A 468 -16.39 30.93 72.92
CA SER A 468 -16.02 32.31 72.57
C SER A 468 -17.19 33.29 72.55
N THR A 469 -18.44 32.82 72.62
CA THR A 469 -19.61 33.70 72.50
C THR A 469 -20.26 34.01 73.84
N VAL A 470 -20.67 35.27 74.00
CA VAL A 470 -21.59 35.75 75.03
C VAL A 470 -22.96 35.88 74.35
N GLU A 471 -24.02 35.34 74.93
CA GLU A 471 -25.37 35.38 74.32
C GLU A 471 -25.87 36.83 74.08
N VAL A 472 -26.43 37.09 72.89
CA VAL A 472 -26.55 38.41 72.20
C VAL A 472 -28.01 38.93 72.18
N GLN A 473 -28.25 40.23 71.89
CA GLN A 473 -29.55 40.73 71.40
C GLN A 473 -29.45 41.63 70.13
N GLU A 474 -30.31 41.37 69.13
CA GLU A 474 -30.43 42.02 67.79
C GLU A 474 -31.78 42.77 67.58
N CYS A 475 -31.89 43.59 66.52
CA CYS A 475 -33.12 44.30 66.11
C CYS A 475 -34.20 43.35 65.53
N PRO A 476 -35.50 43.57 65.82
CA PRO A 476 -36.61 42.71 65.34
C PRO A 476 -36.71 42.57 63.81
N HIS A 477 -37.37 41.51 63.35
CA HIS A 477 -37.64 41.27 61.92
C HIS A 477 -38.40 42.44 61.28
N GLN A 478 -38.19 42.68 59.98
CA GLN A 478 -38.81 43.79 59.22
C GLN A 478 -38.36 45.20 59.64
N THR A 479 -37.34 45.28 60.51
CA THR A 479 -36.64 46.52 60.84
C THR A 479 -35.14 46.39 60.56
N PHE A 480 -34.48 47.50 60.25
CA PHE A 480 -33.06 47.60 60.00
C PHE A 480 -32.48 48.80 60.77
N GLY A 481 -31.19 48.75 61.10
CA GLY A 481 -30.51 49.72 61.93
C GLY A 481 -29.95 49.10 63.22
N ASN A 482 -29.65 49.95 64.19
CA ASN A 482 -28.97 49.54 65.41
C ASN A 482 -29.90 49.76 66.63
N VAL A 483 -30.00 48.73 67.48
CA VAL A 483 -30.90 48.72 68.65
C VAL A 483 -30.67 49.91 69.59
N ARG A 484 -29.43 50.43 69.67
CA ARG A 484 -29.08 51.60 70.50
C ARG A 484 -29.55 52.93 69.92
N THR A 485 -29.65 53.03 68.60
CA THR A 485 -30.05 54.27 67.89
C THR A 485 -31.48 54.20 67.35
N GLY A 486 -32.19 53.10 67.62
CA GLY A 486 -33.53 52.80 67.11
C GLY A 486 -33.50 52.00 65.81
N CYS A 487 -34.31 50.94 65.74
CA CYS A 487 -34.51 50.14 64.54
C CYS A 487 -35.60 50.80 63.67
N ARG A 488 -35.37 50.98 62.37
CA ARG A 488 -36.28 51.60 61.40
C ARG A 488 -36.98 50.53 60.57
N ALA A 489 -38.28 50.70 60.29
CA ALA A 489 -39.03 49.75 59.49
C ALA A 489 -38.55 49.73 58.03
N CYS A 490 -38.51 48.55 57.43
CA CYS A 490 -38.22 48.36 56.01
C CYS A 490 -39.39 48.84 55.13
N ASP A 491 -39.09 49.55 54.04
CA ASP A 491 -40.10 49.99 53.06
C ASP A 491 -40.19 49.02 51.88
N CYS A 492 -40.79 47.86 52.13
CA CYS A 492 -40.87 46.74 51.20
C CYS A 492 -42.31 46.24 51.06
N ASN A 493 -42.68 45.72 49.89
CA ASN A 493 -43.91 44.96 49.77
C ASN A 493 -43.71 43.55 50.36
N PHE A 494 -44.15 43.36 51.61
CA PHE A 494 -43.90 42.13 52.37
C PHE A 494 -44.54 40.86 51.80
N GLN A 495 -45.44 40.97 50.80
CA GLN A 495 -45.94 39.79 50.08
C GLN A 495 -44.90 39.19 49.14
N GLY A 496 -44.11 40.05 48.48
CA GLY A 496 -43.02 39.66 47.58
C GLY A 496 -41.65 39.63 48.24
N THR A 497 -41.57 39.84 49.56
CA THR A 497 -40.32 40.02 50.31
C THR A 497 -40.11 38.88 51.32
N GLU A 498 -38.89 38.41 51.51
CA GLU A 498 -38.53 37.36 52.47
C GLU A 498 -38.89 37.75 53.92
N VAL A 499 -39.03 36.77 54.82
CA VAL A 499 -39.53 36.97 56.20
C VAL A 499 -38.68 37.96 57.01
N MET A 500 -37.38 38.05 56.73
CA MET A 500 -36.47 39.01 57.38
C MET A 500 -36.74 40.47 56.94
N GLY A 501 -37.45 40.67 55.82
CA GLY A 501 -37.89 41.94 55.28
C GLY A 501 -36.82 42.60 54.42
N CYS A 502 -35.95 43.36 55.07
CA CYS A 502 -34.86 44.03 54.38
C CYS A 502 -33.54 43.74 55.07
N ASN A 503 -32.45 44.00 54.35
CA ASN A 503 -31.12 43.91 54.88
C ASN A 503 -30.98 44.78 56.15
N LYS A 504 -30.51 44.19 57.25
CA LYS A 504 -30.45 44.80 58.59
C LYS A 504 -29.56 46.04 58.70
N LEU A 505 -28.66 46.25 57.74
CA LEU A 505 -27.77 47.40 57.72
C LEU A 505 -28.20 48.44 56.68
N THR A 506 -28.63 47.99 55.50
CA THR A 506 -28.82 48.87 54.33
C THR A 506 -30.27 49.23 54.03
N GLY A 507 -31.24 48.51 54.59
CA GLY A 507 -32.67 48.77 54.37
C GLY A 507 -33.21 48.29 53.01
N SER A 508 -32.38 47.66 52.18
CA SER A 508 -32.78 47.14 50.86
C SER A 508 -33.62 45.87 50.98
N CYS A 509 -34.75 45.83 50.26
CA CYS A 509 -35.73 44.75 50.30
C CYS A 509 -35.18 43.46 49.70
N LEU A 510 -35.41 42.34 50.40
CA LEU A 510 -34.98 41.02 49.96
C LEU A 510 -36.15 40.33 49.26
N CYS A 511 -36.22 40.39 47.93
CA CYS A 511 -37.35 39.86 47.17
C CYS A 511 -37.33 38.32 47.09
N ARG A 512 -38.51 37.70 47.20
CA ARG A 512 -38.72 36.26 46.99
C ARG A 512 -38.64 35.92 45.50
N SER A 513 -38.26 34.68 45.19
CA SER A 513 -38.25 34.18 43.80
C SER A 513 -39.61 34.40 43.11
N GLY A 514 -39.58 34.99 41.92
CA GLY A 514 -40.77 35.38 41.16
C GLY A 514 -41.17 36.86 41.31
N PHE A 515 -40.59 37.57 42.28
CA PHE A 515 -40.81 39.00 42.53
C PHE A 515 -39.54 39.82 42.27
N ALA A 516 -39.70 41.02 41.73
CA ALA A 516 -38.64 41.93 41.30
C ALA A 516 -39.01 43.40 41.59
N GLY A 517 -38.04 44.30 41.41
CA GLY A 517 -38.16 45.74 41.66
C GLY A 517 -37.63 46.17 43.05
N PRO A 518 -37.37 47.46 43.26
CA PRO A 518 -36.71 47.98 44.48
C PRO A 518 -37.53 47.79 45.77
N HIS A 519 -38.84 47.59 45.64
CA HIS A 519 -39.77 47.29 46.74
C HIS A 519 -40.42 45.90 46.62
N CYS A 520 -39.90 45.04 45.74
CA CYS A 520 -40.42 43.68 45.51
C CYS A 520 -41.91 43.61 45.11
N ASN A 521 -42.35 44.55 44.27
CA ASN A 521 -43.75 44.76 43.89
C ASN A 521 -44.02 44.56 42.38
N GLN A 522 -43.11 43.91 41.67
CA GLN A 522 -43.26 43.56 40.25
C GLN A 522 -43.00 42.07 40.06
N CYS A 523 -43.58 41.44 39.04
CA CYS A 523 -43.23 40.06 38.72
C CYS A 523 -41.93 40.01 37.94
N GLN A 524 -41.07 39.06 38.30
CA GLN A 524 -39.81 38.80 37.58
C GLN A 524 -40.12 38.21 36.19
N ARG A 525 -39.35 38.54 35.14
CA ARG A 525 -39.55 38.00 33.78
C ARG A 525 -39.58 36.46 33.82
N GLY A 526 -40.58 35.85 33.17
CA GLY A 526 -40.88 34.42 33.30
C GLY A 526 -41.97 34.09 34.34
N TYR A 527 -42.43 35.08 35.10
CA TYR A 527 -43.58 35.00 36.00
C TYR A 527 -44.66 36.01 35.58
N CYS A 528 -45.91 35.55 35.46
CA CYS A 528 -47.06 36.26 34.92
C CYS A 528 -48.16 36.36 35.98
N GLY A 529 -48.84 37.52 36.06
CA GLY A 529 -49.92 37.77 37.01
C GLY A 529 -49.95 39.23 37.50
N ASN A 530 -50.83 39.53 38.46
CA ASN A 530 -50.77 40.80 39.19
C ASN A 530 -49.74 40.70 40.32
N TYR A 531 -49.21 41.83 40.79
CA TYR A 531 -48.15 41.89 41.83
C TYR A 531 -48.47 41.18 43.16
N HIS A 532 -49.70 40.71 43.37
CA HIS A 532 -50.11 39.90 44.52
C HIS A 532 -49.91 38.39 44.31
N GLN A 533 -49.78 37.91 43.07
CA GLN A 533 -49.57 36.50 42.70
C GLN A 533 -48.74 36.43 41.40
N CYS A 534 -47.41 36.33 41.55
CA CYS A 534 -46.50 36.09 40.45
C CYS A 534 -46.32 34.58 40.26
N GLU A 535 -47.07 33.98 39.34
CA GLU A 535 -46.97 32.55 39.00
C GLU A 535 -46.11 32.36 37.76
N THR A 536 -45.52 31.18 37.57
CA THR A 536 -44.74 30.91 36.35
C THR A 536 -45.61 31.08 35.11
N CYS A 537 -45.16 31.86 34.14
CA CYS A 537 -45.88 32.04 32.88
C CYS A 537 -46.10 30.68 32.18
N HIS A 538 -47.20 30.56 31.43
CA HIS A 538 -47.53 29.34 30.69
C HIS A 538 -46.34 28.86 29.82
N PRO A 539 -46.10 27.54 29.64
CA PRO A 539 -44.97 27.01 28.86
C PRO A 539 -44.81 27.58 27.44
N CYS A 540 -45.90 28.04 26.81
CA CYS A 540 -45.83 28.76 25.54
C CYS A 540 -45.01 30.06 25.61
N PHE A 541 -44.98 30.76 26.75
CA PHE A 541 -44.15 31.95 26.95
C PHE A 541 -42.66 31.61 26.80
N GLN A 542 -42.20 30.48 27.36
CA GLN A 542 -40.81 30.04 27.22
C GLN A 542 -40.46 29.65 25.78
N ALA A 543 -41.42 29.10 25.02
CA ALA A 543 -41.20 28.73 23.61
C ALA A 543 -41.01 29.95 22.68
N TYR A 544 -41.61 31.10 22.99
CA TYR A 544 -41.49 32.33 22.17
C TYR A 544 -40.50 33.36 22.75
N ASP A 545 -40.20 33.37 24.05
CA ASP A 545 -39.26 34.32 24.66
C ASP A 545 -37.83 34.13 24.12
N ASP A 546 -37.43 32.88 23.84
CA ASP A 546 -36.15 32.55 23.20
C ASP A 546 -36.08 33.06 21.75
N ASP A 547 -37.18 32.98 21.01
CA ASP A 547 -37.27 33.47 19.63
C ASP A 547 -37.31 35.00 19.57
N ILE A 548 -37.98 35.67 20.52
CA ILE A 548 -38.03 37.13 20.63
C ILE A 548 -36.66 37.70 21.00
N GLN A 549 -35.94 37.07 21.94
CA GLN A 549 -34.56 37.48 22.26
C GLN A 549 -33.61 37.26 21.07
N ARG A 550 -33.77 36.15 20.34
CA ARG A 550 -33.02 35.88 19.11
C ARG A 550 -33.34 36.90 18.02
N PHE A 551 -34.60 37.32 17.89
CA PHE A 551 -35.02 38.36 16.93
C PHE A 551 -34.42 39.73 17.27
N GLY A 552 -34.37 40.09 18.56
CA GLY A 552 -33.70 41.32 19.02
C GLY A 552 -32.20 41.35 18.67
N LEU A 553 -31.52 40.20 18.77
CA LEU A 553 -30.13 40.05 18.35
C LEU A 553 -29.95 40.13 16.83
N TYR A 554 -30.85 39.53 16.04
CA TYR A 554 -30.84 39.63 14.57
C TYR A 554 -31.13 41.07 14.08
N GLN A 555 -32.04 41.78 14.73
CA GLN A 555 -32.36 43.18 14.43
C GLN A 555 -31.17 44.10 14.72
N ALA A 556 -30.48 43.89 15.84
CA ALA A 556 -29.25 44.62 16.18
C ALA A 556 -28.13 44.37 15.14
N ALA A 557 -28.01 43.14 14.65
CA ALA A 557 -27.08 42.79 13.58
C ALA A 557 -27.44 43.45 12.23
N LEU A 558 -28.72 43.46 11.85
CA LEU A 558 -29.23 44.13 10.64
C LEU A 558 -29.01 45.65 10.67
N LYS A 559 -29.28 46.30 11.82
CA LYS A 559 -29.03 47.72 12.04
C LYS A 559 -27.54 48.08 11.91
N ASN A 560 -26.65 47.21 12.41
CA ASN A 560 -25.19 47.36 12.23
C ASN A 560 -24.76 47.18 10.76
N SER A 561 -25.40 46.28 10.00
CA SER A 561 -25.07 46.06 8.58
C SER A 561 -25.56 47.17 7.65
N THR A 562 -26.66 47.86 7.97
CA THR A 562 -27.18 48.99 7.16
C THR A 562 -26.53 50.33 7.48
N GLN A 563 -25.77 50.43 8.58
CA GLN A 563 -25.04 51.65 8.97
C GLN A 563 -23.93 52.05 7.98
N TYR A 564 -23.51 51.13 7.10
CA TYR A 564 -22.49 51.35 6.06
C TYR A 564 -23.06 51.75 4.68
N LEU A 565 -24.38 51.86 4.52
CA LEU A 565 -25.03 52.19 3.23
C LEU A 565 -25.31 53.70 3.03
N GLN A 566 -24.52 54.59 3.64
CA GLN A 566 -24.58 56.02 3.32
C GLN A 566 -23.55 56.40 2.26
N GLY A 567 -24.06 56.85 1.10
CA GLY A 567 -23.31 57.74 0.20
C GLY A 567 -23.06 57.20 -1.20
N GLY A 568 -24.11 57.10 -2.03
CA GLY A 568 -23.95 56.91 -3.47
C GLY A 568 -25.24 57.20 -4.22
N THR A 569 -25.30 58.35 -4.88
CA THR A 569 -26.43 58.89 -5.67
C THR A 569 -26.93 57.93 -6.75
N ILE A 570 -28.07 57.25 -6.52
CA ILE A 570 -28.88 56.61 -7.57
C ILE A 570 -30.38 56.87 -7.29
N THR A 571 -31.00 57.59 -8.24
CA THR A 571 -32.43 57.83 -8.54
C THR A 571 -33.45 57.93 -7.38
N SER A 572 -34.16 59.05 -7.36
CA SER A 572 -35.06 59.55 -6.30
C SER A 572 -36.28 58.67 -5.90
N GLY A 573 -36.41 57.46 -6.43
CA GLY A 573 -37.47 56.51 -6.08
C GLY A 573 -37.06 55.37 -5.14
N TYR A 574 -35.78 54.99 -5.11
CA TYR A 574 -35.29 53.86 -4.30
C TYR A 574 -34.93 54.29 -2.87
N SER A 575 -34.33 55.47 -2.75
CA SER A 575 -33.91 56.05 -1.47
C SER A 575 -35.09 56.30 -0.52
N SER A 576 -36.23 56.77 -1.03
CA SER A 576 -37.44 57.03 -0.24
C SER A 576 -38.11 55.76 0.28
N ARG A 577 -38.06 54.67 -0.50
CA ARG A 577 -38.61 53.36 -0.13
C ARG A 577 -37.73 52.61 0.87
N LEU A 578 -36.41 52.79 0.78
CA LEU A 578 -35.46 52.29 1.79
C LEU A 578 -35.62 53.04 3.14
N LEU A 579 -35.79 54.36 3.11
CA LEU A 579 -36.12 55.17 4.29
C LEU A 579 -37.47 54.79 4.91
N GLU A 580 -38.43 54.34 4.09
CA GLU A 580 -39.73 53.84 4.59
C GLU A 580 -39.60 52.49 5.29
N VAL A 581 -38.78 51.58 4.75
CA VAL A 581 -38.45 50.31 5.41
C VAL A 581 -37.72 50.57 6.73
N GLU A 582 -36.75 51.48 6.76
CA GLU A 582 -35.99 51.82 7.97
C GLU A 582 -36.87 52.39 9.08
N ARG A 583 -37.79 53.30 8.75
CA ARG A 583 -38.75 53.88 9.71
C ARG A 583 -39.73 52.83 10.26
N LYS A 584 -40.16 51.89 9.42
CA LYS A 584 -41.06 50.79 9.81
C LYS A 584 -40.34 49.76 10.69
N MET A 585 -39.06 49.51 10.44
CA MET A 585 -38.21 48.69 11.33
C MET A 585 -38.01 49.34 12.70
N GLN A 586 -37.82 50.66 12.77
CA GLN A 586 -37.77 51.40 14.05
C GLN A 586 -39.10 51.33 14.82
N HIS A 587 -40.23 51.35 14.11
CA HIS A 587 -41.55 51.22 14.73
C HIS A 587 -41.80 49.82 15.30
N ILE A 588 -41.33 48.77 14.60
CA ILE A 588 -41.36 47.39 15.11
C ILE A 588 -40.48 47.25 16.36
N GLN A 589 -39.27 47.84 16.37
CA GLN A 589 -38.39 47.84 17.54
C GLN A 589 -39.11 48.39 18.79
N HIS A 590 -39.82 49.51 18.65
CA HIS A 590 -40.52 50.15 19.77
C HIS A 590 -41.70 49.33 20.30
N ILE A 591 -42.34 48.50 19.47
CA ILE A 591 -43.41 47.59 19.90
C ILE A 591 -42.83 46.36 20.60
N LEU A 592 -41.69 45.86 20.15
CA LEU A 592 -41.01 44.67 20.72
C LEU A 592 -40.28 44.95 22.04
N ASP A 593 -39.89 46.19 22.31
CA ASP A 593 -39.23 46.58 23.57
C ASP A 593 -40.22 46.70 24.77
N ASN A 594 -41.54 46.58 24.53
CA ASN A 594 -42.58 46.64 25.55
C ASN A 594 -42.80 45.27 26.21
N SER A 595 -42.89 45.22 27.55
CA SER A 595 -42.92 43.97 28.32
C SER A 595 -44.22 43.14 28.20
N LEU A 596 -45.29 43.72 27.66
CA LEU A 596 -46.58 43.05 27.41
C LEU A 596 -47.08 43.44 26.00
N ILE A 597 -46.74 42.63 25.01
CA ILE A 597 -47.18 42.82 23.63
C ILE A 597 -48.64 42.33 23.51
N THR A 598 -49.55 43.22 23.09
CA THR A 598 -50.97 42.88 22.90
C THR A 598 -51.20 42.21 21.54
N GLU A 599 -52.31 41.46 21.39
CA GLU A 599 -52.70 40.84 20.11
C GLU A 599 -52.79 41.89 18.98
N GLN A 600 -53.28 43.08 19.32
CA GLN A 600 -53.30 44.26 18.43
C GLN A 600 -51.90 44.80 18.08
N GLY A 601 -50.94 44.69 19.01
CA GLY A 601 -49.53 45.02 18.80
C GLY A 601 -48.82 44.00 17.91
N LEU A 602 -49.13 42.71 18.06
CA LEU A 602 -48.68 41.64 17.17
C LEU A 602 -49.27 41.82 15.76
N ASP A 603 -50.54 42.22 15.65
CA ASP A 603 -51.17 42.56 14.36
C ASP A 603 -50.53 43.79 13.71
N GLN A 604 -50.10 44.78 14.50
CA GLN A 604 -49.36 45.94 13.99
C GLN A 604 -47.94 45.56 13.56
N VAL A 605 -47.24 44.69 14.29
CA VAL A 605 -45.93 44.16 13.89
C VAL A 605 -46.07 43.32 12.62
N ALA A 606 -47.06 42.42 12.56
CA ALA A 606 -47.36 41.62 11.38
C ALA A 606 -47.72 42.48 10.17
N ASN A 607 -48.53 43.54 10.35
CA ASN A 607 -48.85 44.48 9.28
C ASN A 607 -47.63 45.28 8.82
N ASN A 608 -46.80 45.80 9.73
CA ASN A 608 -45.59 46.53 9.35
C ASN A 608 -44.55 45.61 8.67
N ILE A 609 -44.41 44.35 9.11
CA ILE A 609 -43.59 43.34 8.45
C ILE A 609 -44.18 43.00 7.08
N ALA A 610 -45.50 42.87 6.94
CA ALA A 610 -46.17 42.65 5.66
C ALA A 610 -45.98 43.83 4.70
N THR A 611 -46.01 45.08 5.17
CA THR A 611 -45.72 46.27 4.36
C THR A 611 -44.24 46.32 3.95
N ILE A 612 -43.31 45.95 4.85
CA ILE A 612 -41.88 45.83 4.52
C ILE A 612 -41.68 44.73 3.47
N ARG A 613 -42.33 43.57 3.66
CA ARG A 613 -42.29 42.44 2.73
C ARG A 613 -42.88 42.80 1.38
N GLN A 614 -44.01 43.51 1.31
CA GLN A 614 -44.55 44.06 0.06
C GLN A 614 -43.61 45.08 -0.58
N THR A 615 -42.95 45.92 0.21
CA THR A 615 -42.02 46.95 -0.31
C THR A 615 -40.78 46.29 -0.91
N ILE A 616 -40.25 45.24 -0.26
CA ILE A 616 -39.15 44.39 -0.71
C ILE A 616 -39.57 43.48 -1.87
N GLU A 617 -40.75 42.88 -1.83
CA GLU A 617 -41.30 42.04 -2.90
C GLU A 617 -41.61 42.86 -4.15
N ARG A 618 -41.99 44.15 -4.01
CA ARG A 618 -42.16 45.08 -5.12
C ARG A 618 -40.84 45.65 -5.64
N LEU A 619 -39.77 45.60 -4.84
CA LEU A 619 -38.39 45.78 -5.32
C LEU A 619 -37.89 44.50 -6.03
N ASN A 620 -38.34 43.33 -5.58
CA ASN A 620 -38.00 42.03 -6.14
C ASN A 620 -38.87 41.67 -7.36
N SER A 621 -40.05 42.26 -7.56
CA SER A 621 -40.94 42.01 -8.71
C SER A 621 -40.56 42.77 -9.98
N GLU A 622 -39.54 43.65 -9.93
CA GLU A 622 -38.82 44.13 -11.11
C GLU A 622 -37.70 43.14 -11.54
N ILE A 623 -37.49 42.07 -10.78
CA ILE A 623 -36.53 40.98 -11.07
C ILE A 623 -37.22 39.64 -10.79
N ARG A 624 -38.02 39.10 -11.72
CA ARG A 624 -38.72 37.82 -11.51
C ARG A 624 -38.76 36.92 -12.73
N LEU A 625 -38.51 35.63 -12.52
CA LEU A 625 -39.28 34.55 -13.14
C LEU A 625 -39.44 33.38 -12.15
N VAL A 626 -40.64 32.80 -12.17
CA VAL A 626 -41.18 31.77 -11.26
C VAL A 626 -41.82 30.66 -12.11
N ASP A 627 -41.62 29.42 -11.67
CA ASP A 627 -42.46 28.22 -11.85
C ASP A 627 -42.73 27.64 -13.27
N GLU A 628 -41.68 27.15 -13.91
CA GLU A 628 -41.68 25.80 -14.49
C GLU A 628 -40.56 24.98 -13.83
N VAL A 629 -40.60 24.96 -12.49
CA VAL A 629 -39.70 24.25 -11.55
C VAL A 629 -40.20 22.85 -11.21
N SER A 630 -41.45 22.53 -11.52
CA SER A 630 -42.06 21.28 -11.05
C SER A 630 -41.73 20.03 -11.88
N SER A 631 -41.31 20.16 -13.15
CA SER A 631 -40.85 19.00 -13.95
C SER A 631 -39.32 18.83 -13.97
N LEU A 632 -38.56 19.84 -13.54
CA LEU A 632 -37.09 19.78 -13.44
C LEU A 632 -36.62 19.37 -12.04
N SER A 633 -37.47 19.44 -11.01
CA SER A 633 -37.12 19.02 -9.64
C SER A 633 -36.81 17.53 -9.54
N ILE A 634 -37.45 16.69 -10.36
CA ILE A 634 -37.28 15.23 -10.32
C ILE A 634 -35.96 14.81 -11.00
N ASP A 635 -35.60 15.45 -12.11
CA ASP A 635 -34.32 15.22 -12.79
C ASP A 635 -33.16 15.92 -12.05
N MET A 636 -33.41 17.03 -11.35
CA MET A 636 -32.44 17.68 -10.49
C MET A 636 -32.14 16.89 -9.21
N ASP A 637 -33.10 16.20 -8.59
CA ASP A 637 -32.81 15.33 -7.43
C ASP A 637 -31.96 14.10 -7.84
N ALA A 638 -32.15 13.59 -9.06
CA ALA A 638 -31.34 12.52 -9.62
C ALA A 638 -29.92 13.00 -9.99
N LEU A 639 -29.82 14.24 -10.50
CA LEU A 639 -28.55 14.89 -10.78
C LEU A 639 -27.83 15.34 -9.50
N ASP A 640 -28.57 15.76 -8.46
CA ASP A 640 -28.05 16.14 -7.15
C ASP A 640 -27.53 14.92 -6.41
N LYS A 641 -28.22 13.77 -6.45
CA LYS A 641 -27.67 12.50 -5.95
C LYS A 641 -26.42 12.05 -6.69
N SER A 642 -26.40 12.21 -8.02
CA SER A 642 -25.21 11.87 -8.83
C SER A 642 -24.06 12.86 -8.56
N LEU A 643 -24.37 14.13 -8.35
CA LEU A 643 -23.41 15.18 -8.02
C LEU A 643 -22.94 15.06 -6.57
N HIS A 644 -23.77 14.64 -5.63
CA HIS A 644 -23.39 14.32 -4.25
C HIS A 644 -22.53 13.06 -4.22
N LEU A 645 -22.83 12.04 -5.02
CA LEU A 645 -22.00 10.84 -5.14
C LEU A 645 -20.65 11.17 -5.80
N ILE A 646 -20.62 12.01 -6.83
CA ILE A 646 -19.38 12.47 -7.48
C ILE A 646 -18.63 13.45 -6.57
N THR A 647 -19.32 14.30 -5.79
CA THR A 647 -18.71 15.21 -4.83
C THR A 647 -18.19 14.45 -3.63
N GLU A 648 -18.87 13.40 -3.18
CA GLU A 648 -18.39 12.49 -2.14
C GLU A 648 -17.21 11.66 -2.66
N GLN A 649 -17.25 11.14 -3.89
CA GLN A 649 -16.11 10.48 -4.52
C GLN A 649 -14.94 11.44 -4.75
N TYR A 650 -15.21 12.70 -5.12
CA TYR A 650 -14.21 13.75 -5.27
C TYR A 650 -13.64 14.17 -3.92
N GLN A 651 -14.45 14.36 -2.88
CA GLN A 651 -14.00 14.67 -1.52
C GLN A 651 -13.30 13.48 -0.88
N ASN A 652 -13.67 12.23 -1.21
CA ASN A 652 -13.02 11.01 -0.72
C ASN A 652 -11.72 10.74 -1.51
N LYS A 653 -11.66 11.07 -2.82
CA LYS A 653 -10.42 11.07 -3.62
C LYS A 653 -9.49 12.23 -3.26
N LYS A 654 -10.04 13.41 -2.95
CA LYS A 654 -9.34 14.59 -2.44
C LYS A 654 -8.84 14.33 -1.03
N ALA A 655 -9.64 13.74 -0.14
CA ALA A 655 -9.20 13.29 1.17
C ALA A 655 -8.18 12.15 1.06
N GLN A 656 -8.28 11.22 0.09
CA GLN A 656 -7.22 10.24 -0.20
C GLN A 656 -5.95 10.87 -0.80
N PHE A 657 -6.05 12.05 -1.41
CA PHE A 657 -4.92 12.80 -1.98
C PHE A 657 -4.27 13.74 -0.96
N GLU A 658 -5.06 14.38 -0.10
CA GLU A 658 -4.65 15.19 1.04
C GLU A 658 -4.14 14.31 2.19
N ALA A 659 -4.72 13.12 2.43
CA ALA A 659 -4.16 12.09 3.31
C ALA A 659 -2.90 11.42 2.72
N ARG A 660 -2.63 11.59 1.42
CA ARG A 660 -1.34 11.24 0.78
C ARG A 660 -0.35 12.41 0.78
N HIS A 661 -0.71 13.58 1.29
CA HIS A 661 0.22 14.68 1.57
C HIS A 661 0.84 14.63 2.97
N SER A 662 0.55 13.58 3.75
CA SER A 662 1.46 13.14 4.82
C SER A 662 2.07 11.78 4.47
N ILE A 663 2.72 11.67 3.32
CA ILE A 663 3.94 10.85 3.34
C ILE A 663 4.85 11.61 4.29
N ASP A 664 5.05 11.05 5.48
CA ASP A 664 6.03 11.55 6.41
C ASP A 664 7.42 11.46 5.75
N LEU A 665 7.73 12.48 4.95
CA LEU A 665 9.06 12.70 4.43
C LEU A 665 10.02 12.94 5.60
N SER A 666 9.58 13.12 6.86
CA SER A 666 10.50 13.18 8.00
C SER A 666 11.34 11.92 8.10
N GLY A 667 10.85 10.73 7.75
CA GLY A 667 11.68 9.53 7.65
C GLY A 667 12.81 9.67 6.63
N ALA A 668 12.46 9.99 5.38
CA ALA A 668 13.42 10.16 4.28
C ALA A 668 14.35 11.38 4.50
N PHE A 669 13.83 12.49 5.01
CA PHE A 669 14.55 13.72 5.31
C PHE A 669 15.41 13.58 6.56
N LYS A 670 15.03 12.77 7.54
CA LYS A 670 15.85 12.39 8.70
C LYS A 670 16.97 11.44 8.28
N ILE A 671 16.72 10.54 7.33
CA ILE A 671 17.76 9.71 6.73
C ILE A 671 18.73 10.57 5.90
N ILE A 672 18.24 11.46 5.04
CA ILE A 672 19.07 12.39 4.26
C ILE A 672 19.85 13.33 5.19
N ARG A 673 19.22 13.86 6.23
CA ARG A 673 19.86 14.72 7.24
C ARG A 673 20.89 13.97 8.06
N SER A 674 20.61 12.72 8.47
CA SER A 674 21.55 11.85 9.17
C SER A 674 22.75 11.48 8.29
N ALA A 675 22.49 11.13 7.03
CA ALA A 675 23.53 10.86 6.04
C ALA A 675 24.37 12.11 5.75
N HIS A 676 23.74 13.29 5.68
CA HIS A 676 24.43 14.58 5.52
C HIS A 676 25.29 14.92 6.74
N LEU A 677 24.78 14.74 7.96
CA LEU A 677 25.54 14.91 9.21
C LEU A 677 26.73 13.96 9.28
N THR A 678 26.54 12.69 8.91
CA THR A 678 27.59 11.68 8.89
C THR A 678 28.67 12.03 7.85
N SER A 679 28.25 12.43 6.65
CA SER A 679 29.14 12.88 5.56
C SER A 679 29.91 14.16 5.92
N SER A 680 29.24 15.12 6.57
CA SER A 680 29.84 16.37 7.04
C SER A 680 30.87 16.12 8.15
N ASN A 681 30.56 15.24 9.11
CA ASN A 681 31.49 14.86 10.18
C ASN A 681 32.71 14.09 9.64
N ALA A 682 32.50 13.19 8.67
CA ALA A 682 33.61 12.54 7.96
C ALA A 682 34.49 13.56 7.22
N SER A 683 33.88 14.57 6.58
CA SER A 683 34.60 15.66 5.92
C SER A 683 35.43 16.51 6.90
N ALA A 684 34.88 16.81 8.07
CA ALA A 684 35.59 17.52 9.13
C ALA A 684 36.79 16.71 9.67
N ARG A 685 36.63 15.39 9.81
CA ARG A 685 37.75 14.48 10.18
C ARG A 685 38.84 14.43 9.12
N ILE A 686 38.45 14.44 7.83
CA ILE A 686 39.42 14.50 6.72
C ILE A 686 40.15 15.84 6.73
N ALA A 687 39.47 16.97 6.95
CA ALA A 687 40.12 18.27 7.06
C ALA A 687 41.19 18.32 8.17
N GLY A 688 40.98 17.60 9.28
CA GLY A 688 41.96 17.45 10.37
C GLY A 688 43.19 16.61 10.01
N SER A 689 43.15 15.79 8.95
CA SER A 689 44.29 14.98 8.50
C SER A 689 45.36 15.80 7.75
N SER A 690 45.05 17.04 7.37
CA SER A 690 46.00 17.97 6.73
C SER A 690 47.25 18.25 7.55
N GLY A 691 47.11 18.33 8.89
CA GLY A 691 48.25 18.51 9.81
C GLY A 691 49.19 17.30 9.81
N LEU A 692 48.64 16.08 9.86
CA LEU A 692 49.42 14.84 9.82
C LEU A 692 50.14 14.66 8.47
N LEU A 693 49.50 15.08 7.38
CA LEU A 693 50.13 15.07 6.06
C LEU A 693 51.28 16.08 5.98
N ALA A 694 51.10 17.28 6.52
CA ALA A 694 52.15 18.29 6.58
C ALA A 694 53.34 17.81 7.42
N GLU A 695 53.08 17.21 8.58
CA GLU A 695 54.11 16.64 9.46
C GLU A 695 54.87 15.49 8.77
N SER A 696 54.15 14.59 8.07
CA SER A 696 54.78 13.52 7.28
C SER A 696 55.65 14.05 6.14
N LEU A 697 55.24 15.14 5.49
CA LEU A 697 56.05 15.79 4.45
C LEU A 697 57.33 16.40 5.04
N GLU A 698 57.25 16.96 6.25
CA GLU A 698 58.39 17.52 6.97
C GLU A 698 59.37 16.44 7.42
N TYR A 699 58.89 15.34 8.00
CA TYR A 699 59.74 14.18 8.32
C TYR A 699 60.46 13.63 7.09
N ARG A 700 59.78 13.57 5.93
CA ARG A 700 60.40 13.12 4.69
C ARG A 700 61.51 14.05 4.23
N ARG A 701 61.30 15.37 4.26
CA ARG A 701 62.36 16.35 3.90
C ARG A 701 63.56 16.23 4.83
N ASN A 702 63.32 16.11 6.14
CA ASN A 702 64.39 15.95 7.13
C ASN A 702 65.16 14.64 6.89
N ALA A 703 64.46 13.55 6.54
CA ALA A 703 65.10 12.28 6.22
C ALA A 703 65.95 12.36 4.94
N GLU A 704 65.43 12.99 3.87
CA GLU A 704 66.16 13.24 2.62
C GLU A 704 67.41 14.12 2.85
N GLU A 705 67.30 15.12 3.74
CA GLU A 705 68.42 15.97 4.14
C GLU A 705 69.48 15.17 4.91
N LEU A 706 69.07 14.35 5.88
CA LEU A 706 69.97 13.44 6.61
C LEU A 706 70.66 12.44 5.68
N GLU A 707 69.94 11.88 4.69
CA GLU A 707 70.49 10.96 3.69
C GLU A 707 71.57 11.64 2.83
N SER A 708 71.36 12.90 2.44
CA SER A 708 72.35 13.67 1.66
C SER A 708 73.66 13.97 2.41
N HIS A 709 73.66 13.90 3.75
CA HIS A 709 74.85 14.15 4.59
C HIS A 709 75.66 12.87 4.91
N LEU A 710 75.21 11.67 4.50
CA LEU A 710 75.85 10.37 4.79
C LEU A 710 76.94 9.97 3.76
N ILE A 711 77.86 10.87 3.42
CA ILE A 711 78.84 10.67 2.32
C ILE A 711 80.10 9.87 2.74
N ASP A 712 80.25 9.43 4.00
CA ASP A 712 81.43 8.64 4.44
C ASP A 712 81.04 7.20 4.87
N PRO A 713 81.53 6.13 4.19
CA PRO A 713 81.11 4.76 4.42
C PRO A 713 81.92 4.14 5.55
N ASP A 714 81.50 4.38 6.79
CA ASP A 714 81.97 3.60 7.94
C ASP A 714 80.80 2.90 8.65
N SER A 715 81.12 1.81 9.36
CA SER A 715 80.28 0.69 9.86
C SER A 715 78.80 0.94 10.27
N GLY A 716 78.38 2.16 10.56
CA GLY A 716 76.99 2.53 10.83
C GLY A 716 76.06 2.43 9.62
N PHE A 717 76.55 2.71 8.41
CA PHE A 717 75.71 2.69 7.18
C PHE A 717 75.26 1.26 6.82
N GLU A 718 76.16 0.28 6.84
CA GLU A 718 75.82 -1.13 6.63
C GLU A 718 74.83 -1.65 7.68
N VAL A 719 74.99 -1.23 8.95
CA VAL A 719 74.06 -1.60 10.03
C VAL A 719 72.68 -0.99 9.81
N LEU A 720 72.61 0.27 9.36
CA LEU A 720 71.34 0.93 9.05
C LEU A 720 70.67 0.32 7.82
N GLN A 721 71.42 0.03 6.76
CA GLN A 721 70.93 -0.59 5.53
C GLN A 721 70.39 -2.01 5.81
N ASN A 722 71.09 -2.79 6.63
CA ASN A 722 70.60 -4.09 7.11
C ASN A 722 69.35 -3.96 7.99
N LYS A 723 69.23 -2.91 8.82
CA LYS A 723 68.00 -2.66 9.60
C LYS A 723 66.83 -2.25 8.72
N MET A 724 67.06 -1.41 7.71
CA MET A 724 66.07 -0.98 6.73
C MET A 724 65.60 -2.13 5.82
N ALA A 725 66.42 -3.17 5.66
CA ALA A 725 66.03 -4.38 4.94
C ALA A 725 65.01 -5.24 5.68
N VAL A 726 64.94 -5.12 7.02
CA VAL A 726 64.08 -5.95 7.86
C VAL A 726 62.92 -5.16 8.47
N THR A 727 63.10 -3.86 8.73
CA THR A 727 62.11 -3.02 9.42
C THR A 727 62.10 -1.57 8.94
N PRO A 728 60.92 -0.90 8.90
CA PRO A 728 59.59 -1.43 9.21
C PRO A 728 58.99 -2.25 8.05
N ASN A 729 58.20 -3.28 8.38
CA ASN A 729 57.39 -4.00 7.41
C ASN A 729 56.17 -3.15 7.03
N LEU A 730 56.15 -2.63 5.81
CA LEU A 730 55.09 -1.78 5.28
C LEU A 730 53.91 -2.57 4.67
N THR A 731 54.05 -3.88 4.47
CA THR A 731 53.01 -4.74 3.85
C THR A 731 51.64 -4.63 4.53
N PRO A 732 51.51 -4.62 5.87
CA PRO A 732 50.20 -4.48 6.53
C PRO A 732 49.53 -3.14 6.24
N VAL A 733 50.30 -2.06 6.10
CA VAL A 733 49.80 -0.71 5.81
C VAL A 733 49.42 -0.62 4.33
N ILE A 734 50.25 -1.16 3.44
CA ILE A 734 49.99 -1.23 2.00
C ILE A 734 48.70 -2.01 1.73
N ASN A 735 48.47 -3.15 2.38
CA ASN A 735 47.24 -3.94 2.23
C ASN A 735 45.99 -3.26 2.80
N LYS A 736 46.14 -2.25 3.66
CA LYS A 736 45.03 -1.38 4.10
C LYS A 736 44.78 -0.24 3.11
N ILE A 737 45.81 0.27 2.45
CA ILE A 737 45.72 1.45 1.56
C ILE A 737 45.38 1.05 0.12
N CYS A 738 46.11 0.09 -0.44
CA CYS A 738 45.98 -0.38 -1.81
C CYS A 738 44.92 -1.48 -1.95
N SER A 739 44.38 -1.66 -3.15
CA SER A 739 43.29 -2.61 -3.40
C SER A 739 43.74 -4.06 -3.59
N ALA A 740 45.01 -4.27 -3.95
CA ALA A 740 45.61 -5.58 -4.10
C ALA A 740 46.22 -6.07 -2.77
N VAL A 741 46.02 -7.35 -2.46
CA VAL A 741 46.65 -7.99 -1.29
C VAL A 741 48.06 -8.40 -1.68
N ARG A 742 49.07 -7.70 -1.14
CA ARG A 742 50.48 -8.06 -1.25
C ARG A 742 50.81 -9.08 -0.15
N SER A 743 51.20 -10.29 -0.56
CA SER A 743 51.68 -11.35 0.34
C SER A 743 53.17 -11.20 0.66
N GLU A 744 53.95 -10.60 -0.25
CA GLU A 744 55.38 -10.37 -0.08
C GLU A 744 55.65 -9.26 0.95
N VAL A 745 56.69 -9.47 1.77
CA VAL A 745 57.15 -8.47 2.74
C VAL A 745 57.71 -7.27 1.97
N CYS A 746 57.39 -6.08 2.46
CA CYS A 746 57.72 -4.83 1.81
C CYS A 746 58.43 -3.95 2.82
N THR A 747 59.76 -3.98 2.77
CA THR A 747 60.63 -3.11 3.56
C THR A 747 61.19 -1.99 2.69
N PRO A 748 61.70 -0.90 3.28
CA PRO A 748 62.30 0.20 2.53
C PRO A 748 63.36 -0.20 1.50
N SER A 749 64.09 -1.31 1.68
CA SER A 749 65.08 -1.78 0.69
C SER A 749 64.48 -2.66 -0.42
N GLU A 750 63.40 -3.39 -0.15
CA GLU A 750 62.80 -4.36 -1.08
C GLU A 750 61.66 -3.74 -1.94
N CYS A 751 61.14 -2.58 -1.53
CA CYS A 751 60.02 -1.90 -2.19
C CYS A 751 60.41 -0.56 -2.80
N ILE A 752 61.17 -0.62 -3.88
CA ILE A 752 61.63 0.56 -4.62
C ILE A 752 60.52 1.03 -5.57
N GLY A 753 60.10 2.30 -5.47
CA GLY A 753 59.10 2.91 -6.36
C GLY A 753 57.70 3.10 -5.74
N TYR A 754 56.65 3.17 -6.56
CA TYR A 754 55.28 3.37 -6.09
C TYR A 754 54.78 2.18 -5.27
N LEU A 755 54.24 2.45 -4.08
CA LEU A 755 53.84 1.42 -3.12
C LEU A 755 52.62 0.58 -3.56
N CYS A 756 51.71 1.16 -4.35
CA CYS A 756 50.59 0.43 -4.96
C CYS A 756 50.92 0.10 -6.43
N PRO A 757 50.87 -1.18 -6.86
CA PRO A 757 51.09 -1.53 -8.26
C PRO A 757 49.97 -0.97 -9.16
N HIS A 758 50.35 -0.32 -10.26
CA HIS A 758 49.46 0.35 -11.24
C HIS A 758 48.61 -0.60 -12.12
N GLN A 759 48.37 -1.85 -11.71
CA GLN A 759 47.65 -2.80 -12.56
C GLN A 759 46.16 -2.85 -12.19
N ASN A 760 45.36 -2.08 -12.94
CA ASN A 760 43.92 -2.26 -13.18
C ASN A 760 42.99 -2.28 -11.96
N ALA A 761 43.25 -1.46 -10.93
CA ALA A 761 42.40 -1.34 -9.74
C ALA A 761 41.32 -0.24 -9.84
N ASP A 762 40.97 0.21 -11.05
CA ASP A 762 40.16 1.44 -11.23
C ASP A 762 38.65 1.24 -11.38
N GLU A 763 38.12 0.00 -11.40
CA GLU A 763 36.67 -0.18 -11.51
C GLU A 763 36.10 -1.12 -10.45
N CYS A 764 35.77 -0.54 -9.30
CA CYS A 764 34.86 -1.13 -8.33
C CYS A 764 33.41 -1.02 -8.84
N GLY A 765 32.99 -2.02 -9.62
CA GLY A 765 31.63 -2.14 -10.15
C GLY A 765 30.65 -2.83 -9.19
N PRO A 766 29.33 -2.72 -9.46
CA PRO A 766 28.31 -3.39 -8.65
C PRO A 766 28.49 -4.92 -8.67
N GLY A 767 28.62 -5.51 -7.48
CA GLY A 767 28.82 -6.95 -7.28
C GLY A 767 30.26 -7.39 -6.96
N LEU A 768 31.23 -6.48 -6.88
CA LEU A 768 32.62 -6.77 -6.52
C LEU A 768 32.95 -6.29 -5.09
N SER A 769 33.67 -7.11 -4.30
CA SER A 769 34.13 -6.73 -2.96
C SER A 769 35.39 -5.86 -3.03
N CYS A 770 35.22 -4.54 -2.96
CA CYS A 770 36.33 -3.59 -2.92
C CYS A 770 37.11 -3.71 -1.61
N LYS A 771 38.43 -3.87 -1.69
CA LYS A 771 39.34 -3.86 -0.53
C LYS A 771 40.30 -2.67 -0.68
N GLY A 772 40.80 -2.13 0.41
CA GLY A 772 41.73 -0.98 0.42
C GLY A 772 41.07 0.41 0.42
N ILE A 773 41.67 1.37 1.11
CA ILE A 773 41.14 2.73 1.29
C ILE A 773 40.98 3.48 -0.06
N ILE A 774 41.92 3.32 -1.00
CA ILE A 774 41.87 4.03 -2.29
C ILE A 774 40.65 3.60 -3.11
N ALA A 775 40.42 2.30 -3.31
CA ALA A 775 39.25 1.82 -4.05
C ALA A 775 37.92 2.14 -3.36
N LEU A 776 37.86 2.03 -2.02
CA LEU A 776 36.66 2.36 -1.26
C LEU A 776 36.32 3.86 -1.36
N SER A 777 37.33 4.74 -1.32
CA SER A 777 37.14 6.18 -1.46
C SER A 777 36.70 6.57 -2.88
N SER A 778 37.32 5.97 -3.91
CA SER A 778 36.97 6.22 -5.32
C SER A 778 35.53 5.76 -5.63
N SER A 779 35.17 4.54 -5.21
CA SER A 779 33.80 4.01 -5.38
C SER A 779 32.78 4.89 -4.67
N SER A 780 33.07 5.34 -3.45
CA SER A 780 32.18 6.23 -2.68
C SER A 780 31.95 7.57 -3.40
N ILE A 781 32.98 8.15 -4.02
CA ILE A 781 32.88 9.39 -4.82
C ILE A 781 32.04 9.16 -6.08
N GLN A 782 32.23 8.02 -6.76
CA GLN A 782 31.48 7.69 -7.96
C GLN A 782 29.99 7.48 -7.64
N THR A 783 29.67 6.76 -6.57
CA THR A 783 28.31 6.60 -6.06
C THR A 783 27.71 7.95 -5.69
N ALA A 784 28.42 8.82 -4.97
CA ALA A 784 27.93 10.15 -4.61
C ALA A 784 27.60 11.01 -5.85
N ARG A 785 28.45 10.97 -6.89
CA ARG A 785 28.18 11.66 -8.18
C ARG A 785 26.95 11.10 -8.87
N LYS A 786 26.82 9.77 -8.93
CA LYS A 786 25.66 9.09 -9.54
C LYS A 786 24.36 9.45 -8.80
N THR A 787 24.35 9.36 -7.48
CA THR A 787 23.20 9.74 -6.65
C THR A 787 22.84 11.22 -6.81
N THR A 788 23.83 12.11 -6.94
CA THR A 788 23.58 13.53 -7.22
C THR A 788 22.88 13.73 -8.57
N GLN A 789 23.28 12.98 -9.59
CA GLN A 789 22.67 13.03 -10.92
C GLN A 789 21.22 12.52 -10.87
N GLU A 790 20.99 11.39 -10.19
CA GLU A 790 19.66 10.82 -9.99
C GLU A 790 18.72 11.76 -9.23
N PHE A 791 19.23 12.46 -8.21
CA PHE A 791 18.44 13.44 -7.45
C PHE A 791 18.06 14.67 -8.30
N ARG A 792 18.97 15.13 -9.17
CA ARG A 792 18.66 16.21 -10.13
C ARG A 792 17.59 15.79 -11.14
N ASN A 793 17.70 14.57 -11.68
CA ASN A 793 16.70 14.03 -12.60
C ASN A 793 15.34 13.87 -11.92
N PHE A 794 15.31 13.38 -10.67
CA PHE A 794 14.09 13.25 -9.88
C PHE A 794 13.44 14.61 -9.60
N ASN A 795 14.23 15.64 -9.27
CA ASN A 795 13.72 17.00 -9.10
C ASN A 795 13.11 17.55 -10.40
N GLY A 796 13.70 17.26 -11.55
CA GLY A 796 13.12 17.59 -12.86
C GLY A 796 11.77 16.91 -13.10
N GLN A 797 11.67 15.61 -12.83
CA GLN A 797 10.41 14.87 -12.93
C GLN A 797 9.33 15.40 -11.98
N LEU A 798 9.71 15.85 -10.78
CA LEU A 798 8.78 16.45 -9.82
C LEU A 798 8.21 17.77 -10.36
N GLN A 799 9.04 18.61 -10.97
CA GLN A 799 8.63 19.87 -11.60
C GLN A 799 7.73 19.65 -12.82
N ASP A 800 8.04 18.67 -13.67
CA ASP A 800 7.21 18.30 -14.81
C ASP A 800 5.83 17.80 -14.35
N THR A 801 5.80 17.00 -13.27
CA THR A 801 4.56 16.52 -12.66
C THR A 801 3.72 17.67 -12.09
N GLU A 802 4.36 18.64 -11.43
CA GLU A 802 3.67 19.85 -10.94
C GLU A 802 3.02 20.65 -12.09
N GLN A 803 3.73 20.78 -13.22
CA GLN A 803 3.19 21.46 -14.41
C GLN A 803 2.02 20.70 -15.04
N MET A 804 2.08 19.37 -15.10
CA MET A 804 0.97 18.53 -15.58
C MET A 804 -0.27 18.67 -14.68
N ILE A 805 -0.09 18.76 -13.36
CA ILE A 805 -1.19 18.97 -12.41
C ILE A 805 -1.83 20.35 -12.64
N ARG A 806 -1.05 21.42 -12.77
CA ARG A 806 -1.58 22.76 -13.09
C ARG A 806 -2.32 22.78 -14.44
N ALA A 807 -1.81 22.08 -15.46
CA ALA A 807 -2.48 21.98 -16.75
C ALA A 807 -3.83 21.23 -16.66
N ALA A 808 -3.91 20.20 -15.82
CA ALA A 808 -5.14 19.48 -15.54
C ALA A 808 -6.17 20.36 -14.79
N GLU A 809 -5.73 21.16 -13.81
CA GLU A 809 -6.58 22.13 -13.10
C GLU A 809 -7.17 23.19 -14.03
N ILE A 810 -6.34 23.77 -14.91
CA ILE A 810 -6.79 24.75 -15.92
C ILE A 810 -7.81 24.11 -16.86
N THR A 811 -7.57 22.88 -17.30
CA THR A 811 -8.47 22.15 -18.19
C THR A 811 -9.80 21.86 -17.50
N SER A 812 -9.78 21.45 -16.22
CA SER A 812 -10.97 21.23 -15.40
C SER A 812 -11.79 22.51 -15.22
N SER A 813 -11.13 23.65 -14.93
CA SER A 813 -11.78 24.96 -14.84
C SER A 813 -12.38 25.39 -16.18
N LYS A 814 -11.70 25.12 -17.31
CA LYS A 814 -12.22 25.40 -18.66
C LYS A 814 -13.46 24.55 -18.98
N ILE A 815 -13.47 23.27 -18.59
CA ILE A 815 -14.64 22.40 -18.74
C ILE A 815 -15.80 22.93 -17.89
N GLN A 816 -15.54 23.37 -16.66
CA GLN A 816 -16.55 23.97 -15.78
C GLN A 816 -17.16 25.24 -16.41
N THR A 817 -16.33 26.13 -16.95
CA THR A 817 -16.77 27.35 -17.64
C THR A 817 -17.57 27.04 -18.90
N ASN A 818 -17.12 26.07 -19.71
CA ASN A 818 -17.84 25.63 -20.91
C ASN A 818 -19.19 25.00 -20.55
N ALA A 819 -19.26 24.19 -19.50
CA ALA A 819 -20.51 23.63 -18.99
C ALA A 819 -21.46 24.73 -18.49
N GLN A 820 -20.93 25.78 -17.85
CA GLN A 820 -21.72 26.92 -17.42
C GLN A 820 -22.24 27.75 -18.61
N ASN A 821 -21.42 27.95 -19.64
CA ASN A 821 -21.85 28.62 -20.87
C ASN A 821 -22.91 27.82 -21.62
N LEU A 822 -22.76 26.50 -21.72
CA LEU A 822 -23.76 25.61 -22.33
C LEU A 822 -25.08 25.64 -21.54
N ARG A 823 -24.98 25.66 -20.20
CA ARG A 823 -26.14 25.84 -19.32
C ARG A 823 -26.84 27.18 -19.58
N ASN A 824 -26.09 28.28 -19.73
CA ASN A 824 -26.65 29.59 -20.06
C ASN A 824 -27.31 29.62 -21.46
N GLN A 825 -26.70 28.96 -22.47
CA GLN A 825 -27.27 28.82 -23.81
C GLN A 825 -28.57 27.99 -23.81
N MET A 826 -28.59 26.87 -23.08
CA MET A 826 -29.82 26.08 -22.90
C MET A 826 -30.91 26.89 -22.19
N SER A 827 -30.55 27.73 -21.22
CA SER A 827 -31.49 28.65 -20.56
C SER A 827 -32.08 29.65 -21.55
N ALA A 828 -31.27 30.22 -22.45
CA ALA A 828 -31.75 31.15 -23.47
C ALA A 828 -32.69 30.48 -24.49
N ILE A 829 -32.35 29.27 -24.93
CA ILE A 829 -33.20 28.45 -25.83
C ILE A 829 -34.53 28.10 -25.16
N ARG A 830 -34.49 27.74 -23.87
CA ARG A 830 -35.69 27.46 -23.08
C ARG A 830 -36.62 28.68 -23.02
N THR A 831 -36.10 29.87 -22.71
CA THR A 831 -36.92 31.11 -22.70
C THR A 831 -37.55 31.40 -24.06
N GLN A 832 -36.86 31.07 -25.16
CA GLN A 832 -37.41 31.23 -26.51
C GLN A 832 -38.58 30.28 -26.76
N ILE A 833 -38.46 29.01 -26.37
CA ILE A 833 -39.50 27.98 -26.52
C ILE A 833 -40.73 28.32 -25.66
N GLU A 834 -40.53 28.76 -24.42
CA GLU A 834 -41.62 29.19 -23.53
C GLU A 834 -42.42 30.37 -24.15
N ALA A 835 -41.72 31.34 -24.76
CA ALA A 835 -42.37 32.45 -25.47
C ALA A 835 -43.19 31.97 -26.69
N ASP A 836 -42.71 30.96 -27.43
CA ASP A 836 -43.43 30.38 -28.56
C ASP A 836 -44.68 29.61 -28.14
N ILE A 837 -44.61 28.83 -27.05
CA ILE A 837 -45.75 28.12 -26.48
C ILE A 837 -46.85 29.11 -26.05
N GLN A 838 -46.49 30.24 -25.44
CA GLN A 838 -47.47 31.27 -25.05
C GLN A 838 -48.16 31.89 -26.27
N ARG A 839 -47.42 32.16 -27.34
CA ARG A 839 -47.99 32.61 -28.62
C ARG A 839 -48.96 31.57 -29.21
N THR A 840 -48.61 30.29 -29.18
CA THR A 840 -49.49 29.20 -29.66
C THR A 840 -50.76 29.06 -28.80
N LYS A 841 -50.66 29.16 -27.47
CA LYS A 841 -51.83 29.13 -26.57
C LYS A 841 -52.78 30.29 -26.82
N GLN A 842 -52.25 31.48 -27.08
CA GLN A 842 -53.05 32.66 -27.41
C GLN A 842 -53.78 32.48 -28.74
N PHE A 843 -53.12 31.90 -29.76
CA PHE A 843 -53.72 31.54 -31.04
C PHE A 843 -54.85 30.50 -30.88
N ILE A 844 -54.62 29.42 -30.12
CA ILE A 844 -55.65 28.40 -29.85
C ILE A 844 -56.87 29.00 -29.15
N ARG A 845 -56.67 29.91 -28.20
CA ARG A 845 -57.77 30.64 -27.53
C ARG A 845 -58.57 31.49 -28.50
N GLN A 846 -57.91 32.19 -29.43
CA GLN A 846 -58.59 32.95 -30.47
C GLN A 846 -59.43 32.05 -31.38
N VAL A 847 -58.90 30.88 -31.79
CA VAL A 847 -59.62 29.88 -32.59
C VAL A 847 -60.80 29.29 -31.82
N HIS A 848 -60.62 28.95 -30.55
CA HIS A 848 -61.70 28.41 -29.71
C HIS A 848 -62.84 29.43 -29.51
N ASN A 849 -62.52 30.70 -29.28
CA ASN A 849 -63.52 31.77 -29.18
C ASN A 849 -64.29 31.98 -30.49
N PHE A 850 -63.63 31.81 -31.63
CA PHE A 850 -64.28 31.83 -32.93
C PHE A 850 -65.26 30.64 -33.11
N LEU A 851 -64.87 29.43 -32.68
CA LEU A 851 -65.67 28.21 -32.84
C LEU A 851 -66.83 28.06 -31.83
N SER A 852 -66.74 28.70 -30.65
CA SER A 852 -67.75 28.61 -29.59
C SER A 852 -68.87 29.68 -29.66
N GLY A 853 -68.78 30.60 -30.63
CA GLY A 853 -69.86 31.52 -30.97
C GLY A 853 -71.00 30.78 -31.69
N LYS A 854 -72.16 30.68 -31.04
CA LYS A 854 -73.41 30.07 -31.55
C LYS A 854 -73.70 30.48 -33.02
N ILE A 855 -73.60 29.50 -33.91
CA ILE A 855 -73.98 29.59 -35.33
C ILE A 855 -75.51 29.81 -35.42
N ARG A 856 -75.92 31.04 -35.77
CA ARG A 856 -77.25 31.34 -36.29
C ARG A 856 -77.10 32.09 -37.62
N ASN A 857 -76.88 31.33 -38.69
CA ASN A 857 -77.56 31.51 -39.98
C ASN A 857 -76.96 30.56 -41.01
N SER A 858 -77.82 29.69 -41.54
CA SER A 858 -77.53 28.78 -42.63
C SER A 858 -77.42 29.62 -43.92
N ASN A 859 -76.21 30.11 -44.21
CA ASN A 859 -75.72 30.54 -45.54
C ASN A 859 -74.22 30.98 -45.52
N ILE A 860 -73.44 30.60 -44.49
CA ILE A 860 -72.01 30.94 -44.35
C ILE A 860 -71.13 29.68 -44.18
N LEU A 861 -71.61 28.48 -44.59
CA LEU A 861 -70.78 27.27 -44.58
C LEU A 861 -69.92 27.11 -45.85
N THR A 862 -70.22 27.84 -46.93
CA THR A 862 -69.54 27.71 -48.22
C THR A 862 -68.38 28.69 -48.43
N ILE A 863 -68.25 29.74 -47.60
CA ILE A 863 -67.17 30.74 -47.72
C ILE A 863 -65.99 30.46 -46.74
N HIS A 864 -66.21 29.72 -45.64
CA HIS A 864 -65.13 29.42 -44.68
C HIS A 864 -64.29 28.17 -45.02
N ILE A 865 -64.75 27.26 -45.86
CA ILE A 865 -63.95 26.10 -46.31
C ILE A 865 -62.82 26.55 -47.26
N LEU A 866 -63.01 27.65 -48.01
CA LEU A 866 -61.98 28.22 -48.89
C LEU A 866 -60.88 29.02 -48.16
N SER A 867 -61.12 29.47 -46.92
CA SER A 867 -60.09 30.17 -46.12
C SER A 867 -59.18 29.21 -45.35
N LEU A 868 -59.68 28.04 -44.97
CA LEU A 868 -58.89 27.00 -44.28
C LEU A 868 -57.91 26.26 -45.22
N VAL A 869 -58.20 26.19 -46.52
CA VAL A 869 -57.29 25.60 -47.52
C VAL A 869 -56.08 26.52 -47.79
N ASN A 870 -56.26 27.85 -47.76
CA ASN A 870 -55.16 28.79 -47.96
C ASN A 870 -54.24 28.94 -46.73
N LEU A 871 -54.74 28.73 -45.50
CA LEU A 871 -53.90 28.78 -44.30
C LEU A 871 -52.95 27.57 -44.17
N PHE A 872 -53.40 26.38 -44.61
CA PHE A 872 -52.56 25.18 -44.65
C PHE A 872 -51.46 25.24 -45.74
N ALA A 873 -51.69 26.00 -46.81
CA ALA A 873 -50.69 26.21 -47.86
C ALA A 873 -49.58 27.18 -47.42
N VAL A 874 -49.90 28.24 -46.66
CA VAL A 874 -48.89 29.22 -46.19
C VAL A 874 -48.00 28.66 -45.07
N CYS A 875 -48.53 27.81 -44.18
CA CYS A 875 -47.72 27.16 -43.14
C CYS A 875 -46.71 26.13 -43.68
N ASN A 876 -47.01 25.44 -44.78
CA ASN A 876 -46.05 24.51 -45.40
C ASN A 876 -44.91 25.22 -46.15
N LEU A 877 -45.17 26.42 -46.69
CA LEU A 877 -44.15 27.22 -47.37
C LEU A 877 -43.18 27.90 -46.38
N THR A 878 -43.64 28.37 -45.22
CA THR A 878 -42.75 28.96 -44.20
C THR A 878 -41.88 27.93 -43.50
N PHE A 879 -42.40 26.73 -43.24
CA PHE A 879 -41.63 25.62 -42.66
C PHE A 879 -40.52 25.13 -43.61
N SER A 880 -40.81 25.08 -44.92
CA SER A 880 -39.82 24.71 -45.94
C SER A 880 -38.74 25.79 -46.14
N LEU A 881 -39.08 27.09 -46.02
CA LEU A 881 -38.12 28.19 -46.11
C LEU A 881 -37.17 28.26 -44.90
N HIS A 882 -37.66 27.94 -43.70
CA HIS A 882 -36.82 27.86 -42.49
C HIS A 882 -35.84 26.69 -42.54
N LEU A 883 -36.24 25.53 -43.06
CA LEU A 883 -35.34 24.39 -43.27
C LEU A 883 -34.24 24.68 -44.32
N LEU A 884 -34.54 25.48 -45.35
CA LEU A 884 -33.56 25.91 -46.36
C LEU A 884 -32.57 26.96 -45.83
N LEU A 885 -33.00 27.88 -44.95
CA LEU A 885 -32.12 28.85 -44.30
C LEU A 885 -31.22 28.21 -43.24
N LEU A 886 -31.71 27.23 -42.48
CA LEU A 886 -30.90 26.44 -41.53
C LEU A 886 -29.83 25.59 -42.24
N ARG A 887 -30.10 25.11 -43.45
CA ARG A 887 -29.11 24.38 -44.27
C ARG A 887 -28.02 25.29 -44.83
N SER A 888 -28.30 26.59 -44.98
CA SER A 888 -27.36 27.61 -45.46
C SER A 888 -26.49 28.22 -44.36
N GLN A 889 -26.78 28.00 -43.06
CA GLN A 889 -25.91 28.44 -41.95
C GLN A 889 -25.09 27.31 -41.32
N ILE A 890 -25.33 26.06 -41.74
CA ILE A 890 -24.58 24.87 -41.30
C ILE A 890 -23.55 24.42 -42.37
N GLN A 891 -23.61 24.99 -43.58
CA GLN A 891 -22.46 25.15 -44.48
C GLN A 891 -21.75 26.47 -44.17
#